data_AF-A0A6B3LUN5-F1
#
_entry.id   AF-A0A6B3LUN5-F1
#
_cell.length_a   1.000
_cell.length_b   1.000
_cell.length_c   1.000
_cell.angle_alpha   90.00
_cell.angle_beta   90.00
_cell.angle_gamma   90.00
#
_symmetry.space_group_name_H-M   'P 1'
#
loop_
_entity.id
_entity.type
_entity.pdbx_description
1 polymer ?
#
loop_
_entity_poly.entity_id
_entity_poly.type
_entity_poly.pdbx_seq_one_letter_code
_entity_poly.pdbx_strand_id
1 'polypeptide(L)'
;MPDFADIPGLTKLWTHTRGDPRITVALLDGPIDLERGCFQGANLTKVQTYWQQPVELDPKDIDNYREIQNSDHKGEIIQAKLQQAIPDELTRQVIGEVFHATHVCSNIFGQPDTPVEGIAHQCRGINIPIGYGHDHSIDPINLARAINLAVELGANIIHCAVCRPNQTGRGHEVLEKALWQAQTNNVLVVAPTGNNRGECWCLPAILPGVMSVGAMKDNGKIFKFSNWGGKYQEQGIIAPGENVLGAQPGTEETVRQKGTSCAAPMVTAIAALLMSLQLQRGASPDAEGVRAALINSAIPCTSEDSEETERCMLGKLNVAGAYQLLTGKPLATAVASTATELGHEQAGSEPLPVGRNGVEGTNPKRSLTDSSLPEQNNQQPTTTTTQPTATTQLITQGITASASSNLVYVLGTVNYDFGTEARRDSFKQLMPPVTVNGNQFPGNPDDAGQISDYIDANLYEARSLIWTLNIELTPIYALQPVGAFADEIYETLQNMLAGATEAKDHEDYIERVSITGRLTKKTIKLFSGQIIPVVKIYSPRGMYGWTVNTLIDSALQSVNVEIEEAQGDAIRKSLKSFLQHIYYDLRNLGQSNRDRALNFAATNAFQATATISEAVALGMEWHSVEVEKSPFCRLHSNCWDVKLKFFDPENSLRAKKVYRFTIDVSDLMPVTLGTVRSWSVPK
;
A
#
# COMPACT_ATOMS: atom_id res chain seq x y z
N MET A 1 -10.69 28.41 -13.46
CA MET A 1 -10.97 26.99 -13.76
C MET A 1 -10.09 26.15 -12.83
N PRO A 2 -10.56 24.98 -12.36
CA PRO A 2 -11.75 24.29 -12.83
C PRO A 2 -13.02 25.00 -12.38
N ASP A 3 -13.96 25.11 -13.30
CA ASP A 3 -15.35 24.78 -12.98
C ASP A 3 -15.45 23.23 -12.91
N PHE A 4 -16.42 22.66 -12.20
CA PHE A 4 -16.61 21.20 -12.27
C PHE A 4 -16.96 20.76 -13.70
N ALA A 5 -17.56 21.65 -14.51
CA ALA A 5 -17.81 21.42 -15.93
C ALA A 5 -16.55 21.07 -16.75
N ASP A 6 -15.36 21.48 -16.30
CA ASP A 6 -14.07 21.20 -16.97
C ASP A 6 -13.58 19.75 -16.76
N ILE A 7 -14.15 18.99 -15.82
CA ILE A 7 -13.73 17.62 -15.52
C ILE A 7 -14.03 16.71 -16.73
N PRO A 8 -13.03 16.05 -17.35
CA PRO A 8 -13.21 15.30 -18.59
C PRO A 8 -14.30 14.22 -18.52
N GLY A 9 -15.43 14.51 -19.18
CA GLY A 9 -16.59 13.63 -19.27
C GLY A 9 -17.71 13.92 -18.25
N LEU A 10 -17.51 14.77 -17.24
CA LEU A 10 -18.57 15.05 -16.26
C LEU A 10 -19.79 15.72 -16.89
N THR A 11 -19.60 16.74 -17.72
CA THR A 11 -20.68 17.39 -18.49
C THR A 11 -21.47 16.41 -19.36
N LYS A 12 -20.85 15.33 -19.84
CA LYS A 12 -21.56 14.26 -20.56
C LYS A 12 -22.33 13.35 -19.61
N LEU A 13 -21.75 12.95 -18.47
CA LEU A 13 -22.43 12.16 -17.44
C LEU A 13 -23.68 12.89 -16.91
N TRP A 14 -23.58 14.22 -16.73
CA TRP A 14 -24.68 15.12 -16.38
C TRP A 14 -25.83 15.16 -17.41
N THR A 15 -25.64 14.68 -18.65
CA THR A 15 -26.75 14.48 -19.61
C THR A 15 -27.52 13.17 -19.41
N HIS A 16 -26.99 12.24 -18.61
CA HIS A 16 -27.68 11.02 -18.21
C HIS A 16 -28.28 11.13 -16.80
N THR A 17 -27.60 11.83 -15.87
CA THR A 17 -28.06 11.96 -14.48
C THR A 17 -27.41 13.14 -13.75
N ARG A 18 -28.17 13.82 -12.88
CA ARG A 18 -27.69 14.84 -11.92
C ARG A 18 -27.66 14.33 -10.46
N GLY A 19 -27.91 13.04 -10.29
CA GLY A 19 -28.11 12.37 -9.01
C GLY A 19 -29.46 11.65 -8.97
N ASP A 20 -29.74 11.02 -7.84
CA ASP A 20 -31.03 10.40 -7.53
C ASP A 20 -31.26 10.53 -6.01
N PRO A 21 -32.43 11.00 -5.55
CA PRO A 21 -32.66 11.21 -4.11
C PRO A 21 -32.68 9.93 -3.29
N ARG A 22 -32.70 8.75 -3.94
CA ARG A 22 -32.51 7.44 -3.29
C ARG A 22 -31.05 7.13 -2.97
N ILE A 23 -30.08 7.77 -3.64
CA ILE A 23 -28.66 7.68 -3.30
C ILE A 23 -28.37 8.61 -2.13
N THR A 24 -27.94 8.03 -1.01
CA THR A 24 -27.55 8.74 0.20
C THR A 24 -26.03 8.80 0.31
N VAL A 25 -25.48 9.99 0.46
CA VAL A 25 -24.05 10.25 0.70
C VAL A 25 -23.89 10.85 2.10
N ALA A 26 -23.20 10.14 3.00
CA ALA A 26 -22.87 10.64 4.33
C ALA A 26 -21.54 11.41 4.31
N LEU A 27 -21.54 12.63 4.80
CA LEU A 27 -20.38 13.50 4.98
C LEU A 27 -19.90 13.45 6.43
N LEU A 28 -18.80 12.74 6.65
CA LEU A 28 -18.08 12.64 7.92
C LEU A 28 -16.95 13.66 7.89
N ASP A 29 -17.22 14.83 8.47
CA ASP A 29 -16.40 16.04 8.47
C ASP A 29 -16.77 16.87 9.72
N GLY A 30 -16.47 18.16 9.75
CA GLY A 30 -17.05 19.12 10.69
C GLY A 30 -18.57 19.32 10.55
N PRO A 31 -19.14 20.24 11.36
CA PRO A 31 -20.54 20.65 11.25
C PRO A 31 -20.74 21.61 10.06
N ILE A 32 -21.70 21.36 9.16
CA ILE A 32 -21.96 22.29 8.04
C ILE A 32 -22.75 23.54 8.49
N ASP A 33 -22.45 24.70 7.91
CA ASP A 33 -23.37 25.86 7.84
C ASP A 33 -24.39 25.64 6.70
N LEU A 34 -25.62 25.25 7.06
CA LEU A 34 -26.70 24.95 6.10
C LEU A 34 -27.50 26.20 5.67
N GLU A 35 -27.17 27.39 6.16
CA GLU A 35 -27.90 28.63 5.81
C GLU A 35 -27.43 29.24 4.48
N ARG A 36 -26.30 28.74 3.92
CA ARG A 36 -25.77 29.21 2.64
C ARG A 36 -26.76 29.02 1.49
N GLY A 37 -26.83 30.01 0.61
CA GLY A 37 -27.70 30.01 -0.57
C GLY A 37 -27.52 28.79 -1.48
N CYS A 38 -26.29 28.26 -1.57
CA CYS A 38 -26.00 27.05 -2.35
C CYS A 38 -26.68 25.76 -1.84
N PHE A 39 -27.19 25.74 -0.60
CA PHE A 39 -27.92 24.60 -0.05
C PHE A 39 -29.45 24.74 -0.13
N GLN A 40 -29.97 25.85 -0.64
CA GLN A 40 -31.42 26.07 -0.75
C GLN A 40 -32.04 25.09 -1.75
N GLY A 41 -32.86 24.16 -1.24
CA GLY A 41 -33.45 23.06 -2.02
C GLY A 41 -32.63 21.77 -2.06
N ALA A 42 -31.42 21.75 -1.49
CA ALA A 42 -30.63 20.52 -1.35
C ALA A 42 -31.24 19.58 -0.30
N ASN A 43 -31.28 18.28 -0.58
CA ASN A 43 -31.80 17.25 0.34
C ASN A 43 -30.75 16.90 1.42
N LEU A 44 -30.46 17.84 2.30
CA LEU A 44 -29.43 17.74 3.34
C LEU A 44 -30.04 17.56 4.74
N THR A 45 -29.36 16.79 5.60
CA THR A 45 -29.69 16.66 7.01
C THR A 45 -28.43 16.67 7.86
N LYS A 46 -28.39 17.47 8.93
CA LYS A 46 -27.30 17.52 9.91
C LYS A 46 -27.68 16.68 11.13
N VAL A 47 -26.84 15.71 11.48
CA VAL A 47 -27.05 14.79 12.60
C VAL A 47 -26.36 15.35 13.85
N GLN A 48 -27.07 15.36 14.98
CA GLN A 48 -26.47 15.68 16.27
C GLN A 48 -25.86 14.39 16.87
N THR A 49 -24.54 14.39 17.07
CA THR A 49 -23.78 13.22 17.51
C THR A 49 -23.68 13.15 19.04
N TYR A 50 -24.05 12.01 19.63
CA TYR A 50 -24.11 11.85 21.09
C TYR A 50 -22.74 11.88 21.81
N TRP A 51 -21.64 11.82 21.04
CA TRP A 51 -20.26 11.83 21.53
C TRP A 51 -19.60 13.21 21.46
N GLN A 52 -20.31 14.24 21.00
CA GLN A 52 -19.86 15.64 21.03
C GLN A 52 -20.80 16.49 21.86
N GLN A 53 -20.24 17.47 22.58
CA GLN A 53 -21.03 18.61 23.05
C GLN A 53 -21.09 19.65 21.94
N PRO A 54 -22.25 20.28 21.67
CA PRO A 54 -22.34 21.38 20.72
C PRO A 54 -21.57 22.58 21.27
N VAL A 55 -20.72 23.17 20.43
CA VAL A 55 -20.06 24.45 20.71
C VAL A 55 -20.87 25.55 20.03
N GLU A 56 -21.29 26.55 20.79
CA GLU A 56 -21.94 27.76 20.28
C GLU A 56 -20.85 28.71 19.74
N LEU A 57 -21.02 29.21 18.52
CA LEU A 57 -20.00 30.01 17.82
C LEU A 57 -20.47 31.46 17.71
N ASP A 58 -19.64 32.41 18.12
CA ASP A 58 -19.87 33.84 17.83
C ASP A 58 -19.71 34.08 16.31
N PRO A 59 -20.72 34.64 15.62
CA PRO A 59 -20.59 35.05 14.22
C PRO A 59 -19.37 35.94 13.95
N LYS A 60 -18.96 36.75 14.93
CA LYS A 60 -17.76 37.59 14.85
C LYS A 60 -16.47 36.76 14.76
N ASP A 61 -16.41 35.60 15.40
CA ASP A 61 -15.23 34.72 15.30
C ASP A 61 -15.21 33.95 13.98
N ILE A 62 -16.39 33.65 13.40
CA ILE A 62 -16.50 33.17 12.02
C ILE A 62 -15.99 34.23 11.03
N ASP A 63 -16.37 35.50 11.23
CA ASP A 63 -15.89 36.64 10.42
C ASP A 63 -14.36 36.86 10.58
N ASN A 64 -13.85 36.89 11.82
CA ASN A 64 -12.41 36.97 12.13
C ASN A 64 -11.62 35.86 11.41
N TYR A 65 -12.11 34.62 11.47
CA TYR A 65 -11.50 33.47 10.83
C TYR A 65 -11.50 33.61 9.30
N ARG A 66 -12.61 34.09 8.72
CA ARG A 66 -12.74 34.35 7.27
C ARG A 66 -11.71 35.37 6.79
N GLU A 67 -11.62 36.53 7.44
CA GLU A 67 -10.71 37.60 7.07
C GLU A 67 -9.23 37.18 7.18
N ILE A 68 -8.88 36.41 8.21
CA ILE A 68 -7.50 35.96 8.41
C ILE A 68 -7.12 34.87 7.39
N GLN A 69 -8.00 33.91 7.09
CA GLN A 69 -7.74 32.86 6.08
C GLN A 69 -7.70 33.40 4.64
N ASN A 70 -8.53 34.38 4.32
CA ASN A 70 -8.59 34.99 2.98
C ASN A 70 -7.52 36.08 2.75
N SER A 71 -6.61 36.29 3.71
CA SER A 71 -5.48 37.22 3.60
C SER A 71 -4.26 36.61 2.86
N ASP A 72 -3.34 37.46 2.37
CA ASP A 72 -2.11 37.02 1.69
C ASP A 72 -1.10 36.26 2.57
N HIS A 73 -1.34 36.20 3.89
CA HIS A 73 -0.50 35.53 4.88
C HIS A 73 -0.53 34.01 4.73
N LYS A 74 0.49 33.32 5.27
CA LYS A 74 0.69 31.87 5.08
C LYS A 74 1.32 31.25 6.32
N GLY A 75 0.99 29.98 6.57
CA GLY A 75 1.60 29.16 7.63
C GLY A 75 1.43 29.76 9.02
N GLU A 76 2.54 29.82 9.77
CA GLU A 76 2.62 30.31 11.16
C GLU A 76 2.01 31.70 11.35
N ILE A 77 2.06 32.58 10.35
CA ILE A 77 1.50 33.94 10.44
C ILE A 77 -0.05 33.90 10.52
N ILE A 78 -0.70 32.97 9.80
CA ILE A 78 -2.15 32.75 9.95
C ILE A 78 -2.45 32.18 11.33
N GLN A 79 -1.68 31.19 11.80
CA GLN A 79 -1.93 30.56 13.10
C GLN A 79 -1.78 31.55 14.27
N ALA A 80 -0.74 32.37 14.27
CA ALA A 80 -0.54 33.42 15.26
C ALA A 80 -1.67 34.47 15.24
N LYS A 81 -2.15 34.88 14.06
CA LYS A 81 -3.28 35.79 13.93
C LYS A 81 -4.60 35.17 14.42
N LEU A 82 -4.88 33.92 14.08
CA LEU A 82 -6.06 33.20 14.56
C LEU A 82 -6.02 33.04 16.08
N GLN A 83 -4.87 32.69 16.66
CA GLN A 83 -4.68 32.59 18.11
C GLN A 83 -4.84 33.93 18.83
N GLN A 84 -4.46 35.04 18.20
CA GLN A 84 -4.66 36.39 18.74
C GLN A 84 -6.13 36.85 18.67
N ALA A 85 -6.81 36.58 17.55
CA ALA A 85 -8.19 37.02 17.32
C ALA A 85 -9.22 36.16 18.05
N ILE A 86 -8.98 34.85 18.11
CA ILE A 86 -9.87 33.83 18.70
C ILE A 86 -9.01 33.04 19.70
N PRO A 87 -8.91 33.48 20.97
CA PRO A 87 -7.99 32.86 21.94
C PRO A 87 -8.37 31.42 22.33
N ASP A 88 -9.67 31.10 22.36
CA ASP A 88 -10.13 29.75 22.67
C ASP A 88 -9.82 28.76 21.54
N GLU A 89 -9.19 27.65 21.93
CA GLU A 89 -8.64 26.67 20.99
C GLU A 89 -9.69 25.74 20.42
N LEU A 90 -10.68 25.34 21.23
CA LEU A 90 -11.81 24.54 20.78
C LEU A 90 -12.65 25.31 19.78
N THR A 91 -12.90 26.60 20.03
CA THR A 91 -13.62 27.50 19.14
C THR A 91 -12.89 27.70 17.81
N ARG A 92 -11.57 27.99 17.83
CA ARG A 92 -10.74 28.03 16.60
C ARG A 92 -10.88 26.75 15.78
N GLN A 93 -10.79 25.60 16.45
CA GLN A 93 -10.84 24.30 15.82
C GLN A 93 -12.21 24.04 15.19
N VAL A 94 -13.29 24.19 15.95
CA VAL A 94 -14.66 23.95 15.44
C VAL A 94 -14.98 24.91 14.30
N ILE A 95 -14.55 26.17 14.33
CA ILE A 95 -14.70 27.08 13.18
C ILE A 95 -13.95 26.54 11.96
N GLY A 96 -12.69 26.09 12.10
CA GLY A 96 -11.94 25.47 11.00
C GLY A 96 -12.62 24.22 10.43
N GLU A 97 -13.20 23.38 11.28
CA GLU A 97 -14.02 22.22 10.89
C GLU A 97 -15.29 22.64 10.13
N VAL A 98 -15.98 23.70 10.55
CA VAL A 98 -17.17 24.24 9.87
C VAL A 98 -16.81 24.83 8.49
N PHE A 99 -15.68 25.53 8.37
CA PHE A 99 -15.16 26.02 7.07
C PHE A 99 -14.83 24.87 6.11
N HIS A 100 -14.19 23.81 6.61
CA HIS A 100 -13.84 22.63 5.81
C HIS A 100 -15.11 21.90 5.32
N ALA A 101 -16.01 21.55 6.25
CA ALA A 101 -17.24 20.82 5.94
C ALA A 101 -18.19 21.58 5.00
N THR A 102 -18.28 22.90 5.15
CA THR A 102 -19.12 23.75 4.29
C THR A 102 -18.57 23.81 2.85
N HIS A 103 -17.25 23.92 2.69
CA HIS A 103 -16.60 23.85 1.37
C HIS A 103 -16.82 22.47 0.72
N VAL A 104 -16.44 21.39 1.41
CA VAL A 104 -16.54 20.01 0.92
C VAL A 104 -18.00 19.61 0.62
N CYS A 105 -18.97 20.04 1.43
CA CYS A 105 -20.39 19.81 1.15
C CYS A 105 -20.86 20.52 -0.12
N SER A 106 -20.52 21.80 -0.30
CA SER A 106 -20.93 22.58 -1.48
C SER A 106 -20.45 21.94 -2.80
N ASN A 107 -19.27 21.31 -2.78
CA ASN A 107 -18.70 20.60 -3.93
C ASN A 107 -19.52 19.36 -4.36
N ILE A 108 -20.25 18.75 -3.43
CA ILE A 108 -21.10 17.58 -3.69
C ILE A 108 -22.55 17.99 -3.97
N PHE A 109 -23.13 18.88 -3.15
CA PHE A 109 -24.59 19.10 -3.08
C PHE A 109 -25.07 20.52 -3.39
N GLY A 110 -24.17 21.46 -3.71
CA GLY A 110 -24.54 22.82 -4.09
C GLY A 110 -25.54 22.83 -5.26
N GLN A 111 -26.60 23.65 -5.19
CA GLN A 111 -27.65 23.63 -6.21
C GLN A 111 -27.26 24.48 -7.45
N PRO A 112 -27.77 24.14 -8.65
CA PRO A 112 -27.61 24.96 -9.85
C PRO A 112 -28.20 26.36 -9.65
N ASP A 113 -27.72 27.33 -10.43
CA ASP A 113 -28.09 28.75 -10.36
C ASP A 113 -27.80 29.43 -8.99
N THR A 114 -26.98 28.81 -8.13
CA THR A 114 -26.48 29.37 -6.87
C THR A 114 -24.98 29.71 -6.95
N PRO A 115 -24.33 30.32 -5.92
CA PRO A 115 -22.90 30.61 -5.94
C PRO A 115 -21.98 29.39 -6.15
N VAL A 116 -22.47 28.16 -5.88
CA VAL A 116 -21.73 26.90 -6.10
C VAL A 116 -22.68 25.82 -6.61
N GLU A 117 -22.58 25.46 -7.89
CA GLU A 117 -23.18 24.21 -8.40
C GLU A 117 -22.30 23.01 -7.99
N GLY A 118 -22.88 22.04 -7.30
CA GLY A 118 -22.25 20.82 -6.80
C GLY A 118 -22.50 19.62 -7.70
N ILE A 119 -21.56 18.67 -7.70
CA ILE A 119 -21.50 17.63 -8.75
C ILE A 119 -22.69 16.66 -8.73
N ALA A 120 -23.25 16.34 -7.56
CA ALA A 120 -24.30 15.34 -7.36
C ALA A 120 -25.52 15.94 -6.64
N HIS A 121 -25.88 17.16 -7.00
CA HIS A 121 -26.85 18.02 -6.31
C HIS A 121 -28.27 17.45 -6.14
N GLN A 122 -28.66 16.39 -6.86
CA GLN A 122 -29.95 15.70 -6.65
C GLN A 122 -29.89 14.48 -5.70
N CYS A 123 -28.71 14.13 -5.17
CA CYS A 123 -28.57 13.06 -4.17
C CYS A 123 -28.96 13.55 -2.75
N ARG A 124 -29.30 12.61 -1.86
CA ARG A 124 -29.52 12.88 -0.43
C ARG A 124 -28.18 12.99 0.30
N GLY A 125 -28.01 14.00 1.14
CA GLY A 125 -26.81 14.21 1.96
C GLY A 125 -27.08 14.13 3.46
N ILE A 126 -26.18 13.50 4.21
CA ILE A 126 -26.23 13.44 5.68
C ILE A 126 -24.90 13.91 6.25
N ASN A 127 -24.87 15.02 6.99
CA ASN A 127 -23.68 15.43 7.74
C ASN A 127 -23.66 14.77 9.11
N ILE A 128 -22.57 14.05 9.40
CA ILE A 128 -22.30 13.42 10.69
C ILE A 128 -21.00 14.05 11.20
N PRO A 129 -21.06 15.06 12.09
CA PRO A 129 -19.88 15.65 12.69
C PRO A 129 -18.97 14.60 13.35
N ILE A 130 -17.67 14.67 13.07
CA ILE A 130 -16.65 13.78 13.66
C ILE A 130 -15.62 14.58 14.46
N GLY A 131 -16.05 15.03 15.63
CA GLY A 131 -15.20 15.75 16.58
C GLY A 131 -13.91 15.00 16.92
N TYR A 132 -12.84 15.78 16.95
CA TYR A 132 -11.48 15.34 17.23
C TYR A 132 -11.25 15.18 18.75
N GLY A 133 -10.16 14.50 19.12
CA GLY A 133 -9.71 14.36 20.50
C GLY A 133 -9.02 15.61 21.03
N HIS A 134 -8.69 15.60 22.33
CA HIS A 134 -7.95 16.67 23.02
C HIS A 134 -6.49 16.88 22.53
N ASP A 135 -6.04 16.10 21.55
CA ASP A 135 -4.71 16.18 20.90
C ASP A 135 -4.80 16.70 19.45
N HIS A 136 -5.96 17.23 19.03
CA HIS A 136 -6.29 17.60 17.65
C HIS A 136 -6.14 16.45 16.63
N SER A 137 -6.13 15.18 17.07
CA SER A 137 -6.24 14.02 16.20
C SER A 137 -7.70 13.54 16.10
N ILE A 138 -8.10 13.00 14.95
CA ILE A 138 -9.41 12.35 14.84
C ILE A 138 -9.42 11.14 15.76
N ASP A 139 -10.38 11.06 16.69
CA ASP A 139 -10.56 9.87 17.53
C ASP A 139 -11.02 8.68 16.67
N PRO A 140 -10.24 7.57 16.59
CA PRO A 140 -10.63 6.37 15.85
C PRO A 140 -11.95 5.75 16.34
N ILE A 141 -12.34 5.95 17.60
CA ILE A 141 -13.59 5.45 18.17
C ILE A 141 -14.76 6.29 17.66
N ASN A 142 -14.66 7.61 17.70
CA ASN A 142 -15.70 8.50 17.15
C ASN A 142 -15.84 8.37 15.62
N LEU A 143 -14.73 8.18 14.90
CA LEU A 143 -14.79 7.88 13.46
C LEU A 143 -15.49 6.54 13.18
N ALA A 144 -15.20 5.49 13.96
CA ALA A 144 -15.89 4.20 13.84
C ALA A 144 -17.39 4.30 14.18
N ARG A 145 -17.75 5.06 15.22
CA ARG A 145 -19.17 5.38 15.56
C ARG A 145 -19.88 6.07 14.39
N ALA A 146 -19.24 7.07 13.77
CA ALA A 146 -19.80 7.82 12.66
C ALA A 146 -19.97 6.97 11.38
N ILE A 147 -19.03 6.07 11.10
CA ILE A 147 -19.14 5.11 9.98
C ILE A 147 -20.33 4.18 10.21
N ASN A 148 -20.47 3.60 11.41
CA ASN A 148 -21.60 2.72 11.73
C ASN A 148 -22.93 3.48 11.65
N LEU A 149 -23.01 4.69 12.20
CA LEU A 149 -24.19 5.55 12.14
C LEU A 149 -24.55 5.94 10.69
N ALA A 150 -23.57 6.13 9.81
CA ALA A 150 -23.83 6.36 8.38
C ALA A 150 -24.47 5.14 7.69
N VAL A 151 -24.01 3.92 8.01
CA VAL A 151 -24.61 2.68 7.52
C VAL A 151 -26.04 2.53 8.07
N GLU A 152 -26.26 2.78 9.35
CA GLU A 152 -27.59 2.74 10.00
C GLU A 152 -28.57 3.77 9.40
N LEU A 153 -28.09 4.95 8.97
CA LEU A 153 -28.88 5.99 8.31
C LEU A 153 -29.06 5.77 6.79
N GLY A 154 -28.61 4.63 6.27
CA GLY A 154 -28.82 4.18 4.90
C GLY A 154 -27.88 4.82 3.86
N ALA A 155 -26.67 5.20 4.24
CA ALA A 155 -25.68 5.71 3.29
C ALA A 155 -25.26 4.64 2.25
N ASN A 156 -25.24 5.02 0.98
CA ASN A 156 -24.60 4.23 -0.10
C ASN A 156 -23.12 4.61 -0.27
N ILE A 157 -22.78 5.85 0.09
CA ILE A 157 -21.40 6.35 0.08
C ILE A 157 -21.13 7.09 1.38
N ILE A 158 -19.97 6.82 1.98
CA ILE A 158 -19.42 7.52 3.14
C ILE A 158 -18.22 8.34 2.63
N HIS A 159 -18.41 9.65 2.53
CA HIS A 159 -17.32 10.60 2.38
C HIS A 159 -16.69 10.85 3.74
N CYS A 160 -15.49 10.33 3.96
CA CYS A 160 -14.71 10.59 5.15
C CYS A 160 -13.67 11.67 4.83
N ALA A 161 -13.98 12.92 5.16
CA ALA A 161 -13.21 14.10 4.73
C ALA A 161 -11.85 14.27 5.43
N VAL A 162 -11.53 13.38 6.38
CA VAL A 162 -10.42 13.53 7.32
C VAL A 162 -9.20 12.67 6.98
N CYS A 163 -8.03 13.17 7.42
CA CYS A 163 -6.79 12.41 7.51
C CYS A 163 -6.33 12.33 8.97
N ARG A 164 -6.25 11.12 9.52
CA ARG A 164 -5.46 10.86 10.74
C ARG A 164 -4.08 10.31 10.35
N PRO A 165 -2.96 11.04 10.58
CA PRO A 165 -1.63 10.60 10.18
C PRO A 165 -1.26 9.20 10.68
N ASN A 166 -0.57 8.43 9.83
CA ASN A 166 -0.25 7.03 10.05
C ASN A 166 1.00 6.61 9.25
N GLN A 167 1.88 5.81 9.86
CA GLN A 167 3.15 5.34 9.24
C GLN A 167 3.24 3.81 9.12
N THR A 168 2.12 3.09 9.32
CA THR A 168 2.07 1.62 9.37
C THR A 168 1.15 1.00 8.32
N GLY A 169 0.23 1.79 7.73
CA GLY A 169 -0.84 1.29 6.88
C GLY A 169 -1.95 0.57 7.64
N ARG A 170 -1.91 0.58 8.98
CA ARG A 170 -2.78 -0.21 9.86
C ARG A 170 -3.62 0.69 10.75
N GLY A 171 -4.88 0.32 10.95
CA GLY A 171 -5.85 1.07 11.73
C GLY A 171 -5.94 0.61 13.18
N HIS A 172 -6.84 1.24 13.92
CA HIS A 172 -7.36 0.66 15.16
C HIS A 172 -8.42 -0.37 14.80
N GLU A 173 -8.47 -1.50 15.53
CA GLU A 173 -9.35 -2.63 15.18
C GLU A 173 -10.84 -2.24 15.12
N VAL A 174 -11.27 -1.27 15.94
CA VAL A 174 -12.64 -0.73 15.92
C VAL A 174 -12.97 0.00 14.61
N LEU A 175 -11.99 0.70 14.02
CA LEU A 175 -12.12 1.40 12.75
C LEU A 175 -12.05 0.44 11.56
N GLU A 176 -11.13 -0.54 11.61
CA GLU A 176 -11.04 -1.60 10.60
C GLU A 176 -12.35 -2.42 10.53
N LYS A 177 -12.96 -2.72 11.69
CA LYS A 177 -14.27 -3.39 11.78
C LYS A 177 -15.42 -2.53 11.24
N ALA A 178 -15.48 -1.24 11.55
CA ALA A 178 -16.51 -0.34 11.03
C ALA A 178 -16.44 -0.20 9.50
N LEU A 179 -15.24 -0.09 8.94
CA LEU A 179 -15.02 -0.04 7.48
C LEU A 179 -15.40 -1.37 6.80
N TRP A 180 -15.03 -2.51 7.39
CA TRP A 180 -15.44 -3.82 6.91
C TRP A 180 -16.96 -4.01 6.98
N GLN A 181 -17.62 -3.49 8.02
CA GLN A 181 -19.08 -3.48 8.14
C GLN A 181 -19.73 -2.60 7.05
N ALA A 182 -19.18 -1.43 6.75
CA ALA A 182 -19.66 -0.59 5.64
C ALA A 182 -19.52 -1.32 4.29
N GLN A 183 -18.34 -1.89 4.01
CA GLN A 183 -18.07 -2.62 2.76
C GLN A 183 -18.97 -3.85 2.58
N THR A 184 -19.18 -4.64 3.64
CA THR A 184 -20.07 -5.83 3.59
C THR A 184 -21.55 -5.47 3.52
N ASN A 185 -21.94 -4.25 3.88
CA ASN A 185 -23.28 -3.68 3.61
C ASN A 185 -23.36 -2.94 2.27
N ASN A 186 -22.40 -3.14 1.35
CA ASN A 186 -22.37 -2.51 0.03
C ASN A 186 -22.36 -0.96 0.09
N VAL A 187 -21.56 -0.41 1.02
CA VAL A 187 -21.35 1.03 1.19
C VAL A 187 -19.93 1.43 0.79
N LEU A 188 -19.80 2.37 -0.14
CA LEU A 188 -18.51 2.86 -0.63
C LEU A 188 -17.93 3.88 0.35
N VAL A 189 -16.72 3.64 0.88
CA VAL A 189 -16.00 4.65 1.67
C VAL A 189 -14.99 5.37 0.78
N VAL A 190 -15.03 6.71 0.75
CA VAL A 190 -14.10 7.58 0.01
C VAL A 190 -13.36 8.48 1.00
N ALA A 191 -12.04 8.62 0.86
CA ALA A 191 -11.23 9.43 1.78
C ALA A 191 -9.98 10.04 1.10
N PRO A 192 -9.52 11.24 1.54
CA PRO A 192 -8.35 11.91 0.99
C PRO A 192 -7.04 11.21 1.40
N THR A 193 -6.04 11.15 0.52
CA THR A 193 -4.73 10.54 0.86
C THR A 193 -3.90 11.38 1.83
N GLY A 194 -4.16 12.69 1.92
CA GLY A 194 -3.52 13.67 2.80
C GLY A 194 -2.50 14.57 2.11
N ASN A 195 -2.11 15.65 2.81
CA ASN A 195 -1.35 16.77 2.27
C ASN A 195 0.10 16.85 2.81
N ASN A 196 0.65 15.72 3.28
CA ASN A 196 1.92 15.62 4.01
C ASN A 196 3.11 15.22 3.11
N ARG A 197 3.06 15.53 1.80
CA ARG A 197 4.13 15.33 0.80
C ARG A 197 4.53 13.87 0.51
N GLY A 198 3.93 12.89 1.20
CA GLY A 198 4.34 11.48 1.24
C GLY A 198 5.09 11.09 2.52
N GLU A 199 5.22 11.98 3.52
CA GLU A 199 5.86 11.73 4.82
C GLU A 199 5.03 10.78 5.71
N CYS A 200 3.72 10.67 5.43
CA CYS A 200 2.82 9.71 6.08
C CYS A 200 1.66 9.30 5.16
N TRP A 201 0.88 8.32 5.63
CA TRP A 201 -0.44 7.96 5.11
C TRP A 201 -1.53 8.43 6.07
N CYS A 202 -2.79 8.26 5.68
CA CYS A 202 -3.95 8.72 6.45
C CYS A 202 -4.92 7.57 6.72
N LEU A 203 -5.37 7.44 7.96
CA LEU A 203 -6.60 6.70 8.26
C LEU A 203 -7.81 7.61 7.99
N PRO A 204 -8.91 7.07 7.41
CA PRO A 204 -9.09 5.69 6.98
C PRO A 204 -8.55 5.38 5.57
N ALA A 205 -8.13 6.39 4.79
CA ALA A 205 -7.82 6.28 3.36
C ALA A 205 -6.86 5.13 2.97
N ILE A 206 -5.89 4.79 3.82
CA ILE A 206 -4.88 3.75 3.58
C ILE A 206 -5.39 2.32 3.84
N LEU A 207 -6.56 2.17 4.48
CA LEU A 207 -7.11 0.87 4.89
C LEU A 207 -7.77 0.14 3.71
N PRO A 208 -7.72 -1.21 3.65
CA PRO A 208 -8.19 -1.97 2.50
C PRO A 208 -9.63 -1.64 2.08
N GLY A 209 -9.84 -1.46 0.77
CA GLY A 209 -11.16 -1.25 0.18
C GLY A 209 -11.73 0.16 0.33
N VAL A 210 -11.02 1.07 1.01
CA VAL A 210 -11.33 2.51 0.97
C VAL A 210 -10.87 3.10 -0.36
N MET A 211 -11.71 3.90 -1.00
CA MET A 211 -11.38 4.64 -2.22
C MET A 211 -10.52 5.85 -1.87
N SER A 212 -9.19 5.70 -1.98
CA SER A 212 -8.24 6.77 -1.64
C SER A 212 -8.18 7.82 -2.76
N VAL A 213 -8.18 9.11 -2.42
CA VAL A 213 -8.14 10.19 -3.41
C VAL A 213 -7.00 11.17 -3.15
N GLY A 214 -6.07 11.25 -4.12
CA GLY A 214 -4.99 12.23 -4.17
C GLY A 214 -5.32 13.40 -5.11
N ALA A 215 -4.50 14.45 -5.06
CA ALA A 215 -4.76 15.71 -5.77
C ALA A 215 -3.79 15.99 -6.91
N MET A 216 -4.33 16.40 -8.07
CA MET A 216 -3.59 17.04 -9.16
C MET A 216 -3.96 18.51 -9.34
N LYS A 217 -3.05 19.19 -10.04
CA LYS A 217 -3.17 20.54 -10.57
C LYS A 217 -4.09 20.61 -11.78
N ASP A 218 -4.47 21.82 -12.17
CA ASP A 218 -5.34 22.08 -13.33
C ASP A 218 -4.66 21.72 -14.66
N ASN A 219 -3.32 21.68 -14.66
CA ASN A 219 -2.50 21.20 -15.77
C ASN A 219 -2.19 19.69 -15.71
N GLY A 220 -2.92 18.92 -14.90
CA GLY A 220 -2.79 17.46 -14.76
C GLY A 220 -1.61 16.97 -13.91
N LYS A 221 -0.66 17.84 -13.56
CA LYS A 221 0.53 17.43 -12.78
C LYS A 221 0.17 17.16 -11.32
N ILE A 222 0.78 16.12 -10.74
CA ILE A 222 0.49 15.71 -9.35
C ILE A 222 1.03 16.75 -8.36
N PHE A 223 0.27 17.06 -7.30
CA PHE A 223 0.77 17.94 -6.25
C PHE A 223 1.89 17.28 -5.44
N LYS A 224 3.00 18.01 -5.25
CA LYS A 224 4.10 17.56 -4.36
C LYS A 224 3.66 17.36 -2.90
N PHE A 225 2.55 17.96 -2.46
CA PHE A 225 1.97 17.71 -1.13
C PHE A 225 1.08 16.47 -1.05
N SER A 226 0.59 15.92 -2.17
CA SER A 226 -0.32 14.77 -2.15
C SER A 226 0.43 13.53 -1.67
N ASN A 227 -0.06 12.91 -0.60
CA ASN A 227 0.47 11.65 -0.08
C ASN A 227 0.19 10.50 -1.07
N TRP A 228 1.10 9.53 -1.09
CA TRP A 228 1.16 8.42 -2.05
C TRP A 228 1.87 7.20 -1.43
N GLY A 229 2.01 6.11 -2.18
CA GLY A 229 2.70 4.91 -1.70
C GLY A 229 1.85 4.03 -0.76
N GLY A 230 2.46 2.97 -0.22
CA GLY A 230 1.73 1.98 0.59
C GLY A 230 0.55 1.36 -0.17
N LYS A 231 -0.54 1.07 0.55
CA LYS A 231 -1.82 0.57 -0.02
C LYS A 231 -2.44 1.49 -1.06
N TYR A 232 -2.11 2.79 -1.07
CA TYR A 232 -2.65 3.72 -2.08
C TYR A 232 -2.30 3.30 -3.52
N GLN A 233 -1.19 2.58 -3.73
CA GLN A 233 -0.83 2.04 -5.06
C GLN A 233 -1.80 0.98 -5.60
N GLU A 234 -2.65 0.41 -4.74
CA GLU A 234 -3.58 -0.69 -5.07
C GLU A 234 -5.06 -0.24 -5.08
N GLN A 235 -5.38 0.95 -4.55
CA GLN A 235 -6.77 1.40 -4.37
C GLN A 235 -6.99 2.92 -4.51
N GLY A 236 -5.93 3.71 -4.75
CA GLY A 236 -6.00 5.16 -4.85
C GLY A 236 -5.99 5.71 -6.28
N ILE A 237 -6.75 6.77 -6.53
CA ILE A 237 -6.74 7.54 -7.79
C ILE A 237 -6.46 9.02 -7.53
N ILE A 238 -6.11 9.75 -8.60
CA ILE A 238 -5.90 11.19 -8.59
C ILE A 238 -7.12 11.91 -9.18
N ALA A 239 -7.63 12.94 -8.49
CA ALA A 239 -8.63 13.86 -9.01
C ALA A 239 -8.16 15.33 -8.93
N PRO A 240 -8.78 16.28 -9.65
CA PRO A 240 -8.42 17.70 -9.56
C PRO A 240 -8.55 18.21 -8.12
N GLY A 241 -7.59 19.01 -7.67
CA GLY A 241 -7.55 19.52 -6.31
C GLY A 241 -6.84 20.86 -6.20
N GLU A 242 -6.81 21.64 -7.28
CA GLU A 242 -6.32 23.01 -7.37
C GLU A 242 -7.50 23.94 -7.69
N ASN A 243 -7.47 25.17 -7.18
CA ASN A 243 -8.46 26.23 -7.46
C ASN A 243 -9.94 25.85 -7.27
N VAL A 244 -10.27 24.87 -6.42
CA VAL A 244 -11.63 24.30 -6.30
C VAL A 244 -12.56 25.27 -5.58
N LEU A 245 -13.58 25.73 -6.29
CA LEU A 245 -14.59 26.66 -5.77
C LEU A 245 -15.47 25.95 -4.72
N GLY A 246 -15.86 26.67 -3.66
CA GLY A 246 -16.83 26.20 -2.70
C GLY A 246 -17.31 27.31 -1.77
N ALA A 247 -18.34 27.00 -0.99
CA ALA A 247 -18.90 27.91 0.00
C ALA A 247 -18.02 28.01 1.25
N GLN A 248 -18.21 29.08 2.02
CA GLN A 248 -17.58 29.33 3.31
C GLN A 248 -18.62 29.92 4.27
N PRO A 249 -18.52 29.72 5.59
CA PRO A 249 -19.58 30.05 6.54
C PRO A 249 -19.84 31.56 6.68
N GLY A 250 -21.07 31.91 7.04
CA GLY A 250 -21.50 33.27 7.34
C GLY A 250 -21.60 34.24 6.14
N THR A 251 -21.29 33.81 4.91
CA THR A 251 -21.35 34.66 3.71
C THR A 251 -21.75 33.86 2.46
N GLU A 252 -22.23 34.56 1.43
CA GLU A 252 -22.45 34.00 0.09
C GLU A 252 -21.24 34.19 -0.84
N GLU A 253 -20.19 34.88 -0.38
CA GLU A 253 -18.91 34.95 -1.08
C GLU A 253 -18.24 33.57 -1.12
N THR A 254 -17.83 33.12 -2.29
CA THR A 254 -17.18 31.82 -2.49
C THR A 254 -15.66 31.90 -2.35
N VAL A 255 -15.05 30.78 -1.94
CA VAL A 255 -13.59 30.66 -1.79
C VAL A 255 -13.06 29.54 -2.69
N ARG A 256 -11.85 29.73 -3.25
CA ARG A 256 -11.14 28.70 -4.02
C ARG A 256 -10.04 28.08 -3.17
N GLN A 257 -10.16 26.79 -2.86
CA GLN A 257 -9.22 26.04 -2.04
C GLN A 257 -8.40 25.03 -2.88
N LYS A 258 -7.47 24.34 -2.23
CA LYS A 258 -6.66 23.27 -2.83
C LYS A 258 -6.24 22.25 -1.78
N GLY A 259 -6.18 20.97 -2.17
CA GLY A 259 -5.84 19.88 -1.27
C GLY A 259 -6.48 18.56 -1.68
N THR A 260 -6.05 17.46 -1.06
CA THR A 260 -6.73 16.16 -1.22
C THR A 260 -8.19 16.20 -0.74
N SER A 261 -8.50 17.04 0.25
CA SER A 261 -9.87 17.30 0.73
C SER A 261 -10.78 17.94 -0.33
N CYS A 262 -10.23 18.65 -1.32
CA CYS A 262 -11.02 19.20 -2.43
C CYS A 262 -11.17 18.19 -3.60
N ALA A 263 -10.25 17.23 -3.70
CA ALA A 263 -10.26 16.19 -4.74
C ALA A 263 -11.20 15.01 -4.37
N ALA A 264 -11.21 14.61 -3.09
CA ALA A 264 -12.06 13.54 -2.57
C ALA A 264 -13.58 13.73 -2.78
N PRO A 265 -14.20 14.92 -2.58
CA PRO A 265 -15.62 15.13 -2.84
C PRO A 265 -15.97 14.97 -4.32
N MET A 266 -15.07 15.33 -5.26
CA MET A 266 -15.32 15.11 -6.69
C MET A 266 -15.51 13.63 -7.02
N VAL A 267 -14.61 12.77 -6.54
CA VAL A 267 -14.72 11.30 -6.73
C VAL A 267 -15.96 10.74 -6.03
N THR A 268 -16.29 11.26 -4.86
CA THR A 268 -17.50 10.88 -4.10
C THR A 268 -18.77 11.20 -4.88
N ALA A 269 -18.89 12.42 -5.40
CA ALA A 269 -20.04 12.87 -6.15
C ALA A 269 -20.15 12.14 -7.50
N ILE A 270 -19.04 11.89 -8.19
CA ILE A 270 -19.03 11.09 -9.42
C ILE A 270 -19.46 9.64 -9.14
N ALA A 271 -19.02 9.04 -8.03
CA ALA A 271 -19.53 7.74 -7.60
C ALA A 271 -21.04 7.78 -7.31
N ALA A 272 -21.56 8.85 -6.69
CA ALA A 272 -22.99 9.04 -6.46
C ALA A 272 -23.79 9.14 -7.77
N LEU A 273 -23.28 9.87 -8.77
CA LEU A 273 -23.86 9.91 -10.11
C LEU A 273 -23.86 8.52 -10.78
N LEU A 274 -22.77 7.75 -10.65
CA LEU A 274 -22.68 6.40 -11.24
C LEU A 274 -23.65 5.41 -10.56
N MET A 275 -23.88 5.51 -9.24
CA MET A 275 -24.92 4.75 -8.54
C MET A 275 -26.34 5.22 -8.89
N SER A 276 -26.54 6.52 -9.07
CA SER A 276 -27.80 7.10 -9.53
C SER A 276 -28.18 6.56 -10.91
N LEU A 277 -27.19 6.43 -11.80
CA LEU A 277 -27.34 5.84 -13.13
C LEU A 277 -27.72 4.35 -13.09
N GLN A 278 -27.23 3.58 -12.10
CA GLN A 278 -27.63 2.19 -11.90
C GLN A 278 -29.13 2.12 -11.54
N LEU A 279 -29.56 2.89 -10.53
CA LEU A 279 -30.97 2.99 -10.11
C LEU A 279 -31.91 3.46 -11.22
N GLN A 280 -31.48 4.43 -12.02
CA GLN A 280 -32.26 4.99 -13.14
C GLN A 280 -32.33 4.04 -14.34
N ARG A 281 -31.52 2.98 -14.36
CA ARG A 281 -31.57 1.86 -15.31
C ARG A 281 -32.18 0.59 -14.72
N GLY A 282 -32.77 0.66 -13.52
CA GLY A 282 -33.45 -0.45 -12.86
C GLY A 282 -32.52 -1.48 -12.19
N ALA A 283 -31.23 -1.18 -12.04
CA ALA A 283 -30.29 -1.98 -11.26
C ALA A 283 -30.15 -1.45 -9.82
N SER A 284 -29.80 -2.31 -8.87
CA SER A 284 -29.40 -1.88 -7.54
C SER A 284 -28.07 -1.10 -7.58
N PRO A 285 -27.81 -0.19 -6.61
CA PRO A 285 -26.49 0.40 -6.45
C PRO A 285 -25.44 -0.67 -6.15
N ASP A 286 -24.29 -0.61 -6.78
CA ASP A 286 -23.15 -1.51 -6.53
C ASP A 286 -21.91 -0.68 -6.18
N ALA A 287 -21.58 -0.63 -4.88
CA ALA A 287 -20.49 0.17 -4.34
C ALA A 287 -19.13 -0.36 -4.79
N GLU A 288 -18.94 -1.69 -4.78
CA GLU A 288 -17.67 -2.30 -5.18
C GLU A 288 -17.50 -2.26 -6.70
N GLY A 289 -18.56 -2.47 -7.47
CA GLY A 289 -18.55 -2.29 -8.92
C GLY A 289 -18.20 -0.86 -9.33
N VAL A 290 -18.77 0.16 -8.67
CA VAL A 290 -18.43 1.58 -8.90
C VAL A 290 -16.99 1.88 -8.49
N ARG A 291 -16.52 1.36 -7.34
CA ARG A 291 -15.12 1.50 -6.89
C ARG A 291 -14.14 0.88 -7.88
N ALA A 292 -14.40 -0.35 -8.30
CA ALA A 292 -13.60 -1.08 -9.27
C ALA A 292 -13.62 -0.41 -10.65
N ALA A 293 -14.74 0.16 -11.08
CA ALA A 293 -14.81 0.90 -12.34
C ALA A 293 -14.01 2.21 -12.31
N LEU A 294 -14.03 2.95 -11.21
CA LEU A 294 -13.23 4.17 -11.03
C LEU A 294 -11.72 3.86 -10.98
N ILE A 295 -11.33 2.74 -10.34
CA ILE A 295 -9.95 2.26 -10.28
C ILE A 295 -9.46 1.74 -11.64
N ASN A 296 -10.18 0.77 -12.24
CA ASN A 296 -9.75 0.07 -13.44
C ASN A 296 -9.83 0.92 -14.73
N SER A 297 -10.44 2.11 -14.67
CA SER A 297 -10.45 3.08 -15.76
C SER A 297 -9.45 4.23 -15.60
N ALA A 298 -8.80 4.35 -14.44
CA ALA A 298 -7.89 5.45 -14.15
C ALA A 298 -6.76 5.52 -15.19
N ILE A 299 -6.45 6.73 -15.67
CA ILE A 299 -5.48 6.97 -16.73
C ILE A 299 -4.09 7.05 -16.10
N PRO A 300 -3.15 6.11 -16.36
CA PRO A 300 -1.82 6.14 -15.76
C PRO A 300 -1.06 7.41 -16.16
N CYS A 301 -0.30 7.97 -15.22
CA CYS A 301 0.52 9.15 -15.50
C CYS A 301 1.75 8.83 -16.35
N THR A 302 2.15 9.82 -17.16
CA THR A 302 3.44 9.81 -17.87
C THR A 302 4.52 10.53 -17.06
N SER A 303 5.76 10.52 -17.54
CA SER A 303 6.86 11.34 -17.01
C SER A 303 6.63 12.85 -17.15
N GLU A 304 5.63 13.29 -17.93
CA GLU A 304 5.27 14.71 -18.07
C GLU A 304 4.37 15.18 -16.91
N ASP A 305 3.56 14.26 -16.36
CA ASP A 305 2.68 14.49 -15.20
C ASP A 305 3.47 14.54 -13.88
N SER A 306 4.51 13.72 -13.74
CA SER A 306 5.40 13.71 -12.58
C SER A 306 6.75 13.03 -12.84
N GLU A 307 7.81 13.58 -12.24
CA GLU A 307 9.14 12.95 -12.13
C GLU A 307 9.07 11.61 -11.36
N GLU A 308 8.16 11.53 -10.38
CA GLU A 308 7.88 10.34 -9.59
C GLU A 308 6.50 9.79 -9.98
N THR A 309 6.41 9.01 -11.06
CA THR A 309 5.12 8.47 -11.54
C THR A 309 4.38 7.62 -10.51
N GLU A 310 5.10 7.03 -9.54
CA GLU A 310 4.53 6.36 -8.36
C GLU A 310 3.61 7.29 -7.52
N ARG A 311 3.71 8.62 -7.63
CA ARG A 311 2.78 9.58 -7.00
C ARG A 311 1.37 9.57 -7.60
N CYS A 312 1.21 9.07 -8.81
CA CYS A 312 -0.08 9.03 -9.51
C CYS A 312 -0.99 7.87 -9.06
N MET A 313 -0.47 6.97 -8.21
CA MET A 313 -1.17 5.76 -7.77
C MET A 313 -1.63 4.94 -8.99
N LEU A 314 -2.90 4.54 -9.06
CA LEU A 314 -3.45 3.80 -10.20
C LEU A 314 -3.64 4.69 -11.45
N GLY A 315 -3.80 6.00 -11.27
CA GLY A 315 -3.98 6.95 -12.38
C GLY A 315 -4.88 8.14 -12.05
N LYS A 316 -5.05 9.00 -13.06
CA LYS A 316 -5.97 10.15 -13.08
C LYS A 316 -7.41 9.69 -13.34
N LEU A 317 -8.36 10.30 -12.63
CA LEU A 317 -9.81 10.11 -12.73
C LEU A 317 -10.31 10.11 -14.19
N ASN A 318 -11.09 9.10 -14.56
CA ASN A 318 -11.61 8.90 -15.90
C ASN A 318 -13.12 8.62 -15.90
N VAL A 319 -13.94 9.69 -15.93
CA VAL A 319 -15.41 9.58 -15.87
C VAL A 319 -15.97 8.76 -17.05
N ALA A 320 -15.41 8.94 -18.24
CA ALA A 320 -15.85 8.23 -19.44
C ALA A 320 -15.53 6.72 -19.39
N GLY A 321 -14.33 6.36 -18.92
CA GLY A 321 -13.93 4.97 -18.75
C GLY A 321 -14.70 4.26 -17.63
N ALA A 322 -14.93 4.92 -16.49
CA ALA A 322 -15.74 4.35 -15.40
C ALA A 322 -17.18 4.09 -15.84
N TYR A 323 -17.80 5.05 -16.54
CA TYR A 323 -19.10 4.86 -17.19
C TYR A 323 -19.08 3.69 -18.19
N GLN A 324 -18.02 3.55 -18.98
CA GLN A 324 -17.92 2.46 -19.97
C GLN A 324 -17.81 1.08 -19.32
N LEU A 325 -17.02 0.95 -18.25
CA LEU A 325 -16.92 -0.31 -17.50
C LEU A 325 -18.23 -0.71 -16.83
N LEU A 326 -18.98 0.25 -16.27
CA LEU A 326 -20.27 0.00 -15.60
C LEU A 326 -21.44 -0.26 -16.56
N THR A 327 -21.36 0.19 -17.81
CA THR A 327 -22.52 0.20 -18.73
C THR A 327 -22.30 -0.56 -20.04
N GLY A 328 -21.08 -1.03 -20.31
CA GLY A 328 -20.68 -1.65 -21.57
C GLY A 328 -20.72 -0.72 -22.79
N LYS A 329 -20.93 0.59 -22.60
CA LYS A 329 -21.14 1.57 -23.68
C LYS A 329 -20.24 2.80 -23.48
N PRO A 330 -19.68 3.40 -24.53
CA PRO A 330 -18.90 4.64 -24.40
C PRO A 330 -19.78 5.81 -23.92
N LEU A 331 -19.18 6.77 -23.21
CA LEU A 331 -19.88 7.96 -22.71
C LEU A 331 -20.15 8.97 -23.83
N ALA A 332 -21.23 8.71 -24.57
CA ALA A 332 -21.86 9.66 -25.50
C ALA A 332 -22.89 10.54 -24.76
N THR A 333 -23.18 11.72 -25.33
CA THR A 333 -24.32 12.55 -24.92
C THR A 333 -25.62 11.74 -25.02
N ALA A 334 -26.52 11.90 -24.06
CA ALA A 334 -27.85 11.29 -24.16
C ALA A 334 -28.59 11.84 -25.41
N VAL A 335 -28.97 10.96 -26.33
CA VAL A 335 -29.84 11.34 -27.45
C VAL A 335 -31.26 11.47 -26.90
N ALA A 336 -31.84 12.67 -27.00
CA ALA A 336 -33.22 12.90 -26.60
C ALA A 336 -34.16 12.08 -27.49
N SER A 337 -34.64 10.95 -26.98
CA SER A 337 -35.71 10.19 -27.61
C SER A 337 -37.01 10.98 -27.50
N THR A 338 -37.36 11.72 -28.55
CA THR A 338 -38.66 12.38 -28.66
C THR A 338 -39.75 11.31 -28.59
N ALA A 339 -40.45 11.26 -27.46
CA ALA A 339 -41.65 10.45 -27.32
C ALA A 339 -42.75 11.09 -28.19
N THR A 340 -43.00 10.50 -29.36
CA THR A 340 -44.10 10.93 -30.23
C THR A 340 -45.41 10.47 -29.62
N GLU A 341 -46.33 11.40 -29.36
CA GLU A 341 -47.60 11.13 -28.71
C GLU A 341 -48.57 10.31 -29.59
N LEU A 342 -49.57 9.70 -28.96
CA LEU A 342 -50.59 8.87 -29.60
C LEU A 342 -51.65 9.72 -30.32
N GLY A 343 -51.91 9.41 -31.60
CA GLY A 343 -53.02 9.93 -32.41
C GLY A 343 -53.85 8.79 -33.02
N HIS A 344 -55.14 9.03 -33.29
CA HIS A 344 -56.14 7.96 -33.53
C HIS A 344 -56.37 7.56 -35.00
N GLU A 345 -56.61 6.25 -35.16
CA GLU A 345 -57.59 5.56 -36.04
C GLU A 345 -57.52 5.52 -37.59
N GLN A 346 -57.39 4.27 -38.07
CA GLN A 346 -58.18 3.56 -39.10
C GLN A 346 -58.37 4.10 -40.54
N ALA A 347 -57.92 3.26 -41.50
CA ALA A 347 -58.79 2.70 -42.55
C ALA A 347 -58.20 1.35 -43.07
N GLY A 348 -59.01 0.50 -43.70
CA GLY A 348 -58.61 -0.83 -44.22
C GLY A 348 -57.74 -0.80 -45.49
N SER A 349 -57.39 -1.93 -46.12
CA SER A 349 -58.03 -3.27 -46.06
C SER A 349 -57.14 -4.41 -46.59
N GLU A 350 -57.43 -5.64 -46.18
CA GLU A 350 -57.05 -6.90 -46.88
C GLU A 350 -58.29 -7.50 -47.62
N PRO A 351 -58.17 -8.40 -48.64
CA PRO A 351 -57.58 -9.74 -48.45
C PRO A 351 -56.82 -10.39 -49.64
N LEU A 352 -56.22 -11.54 -49.31
CA LEU A 352 -55.66 -12.65 -50.12
C LEU A 352 -56.67 -13.33 -51.10
N PRO A 353 -56.32 -14.38 -51.90
CA PRO A 353 -55.03 -14.88 -52.44
C PRO A 353 -55.08 -15.23 -53.97
N VAL A 354 -54.00 -15.84 -54.53
CA VAL A 354 -53.98 -17.07 -55.40
C VAL A 354 -52.59 -17.25 -56.06
N GLY A 355 -52.12 -18.49 -56.29
CA GLY A 355 -50.84 -18.80 -56.94
C GLY A 355 -50.93 -19.84 -58.09
N ARG A 356 -49.84 -20.04 -58.85
CA ARG A 356 -49.71 -21.06 -59.91
C ARG A 356 -48.25 -21.41 -60.25
N ASN A 357 -48.04 -22.53 -60.97
CA ASN A 357 -46.75 -23.20 -61.22
C ASN A 357 -46.22 -23.05 -62.66
N GLY A 358 -44.91 -23.29 -62.85
CA GLY A 358 -44.24 -23.51 -64.15
C GLY A 358 -42.86 -22.82 -64.20
N VAL A 359 -41.66 -23.37 -64.52
CA VAL A 359 -41.06 -24.69 -64.85
C VAL A 359 -40.15 -24.52 -66.08
N GLU A 360 -38.83 -24.55 -65.88
CA GLU A 360 -37.72 -24.92 -66.81
C GLU A 360 -36.36 -24.57 -66.12
N GLY A 361 -35.19 -25.17 -66.39
CA GLY A 361 -34.90 -26.37 -67.19
C GLY A 361 -33.39 -26.73 -67.24
N THR A 362 -33.01 -27.92 -66.72
CA THR A 362 -31.74 -28.68 -66.93
C THR A 362 -30.40 -28.22 -66.26
N ASN A 363 -29.47 -29.19 -66.16
CA ASN A 363 -28.20 -29.22 -65.38
C ASN A 363 -27.36 -30.43 -65.87
N PRO A 364 -26.00 -30.45 -65.84
CA PRO A 364 -25.29 -31.48 -65.01
C PRO A 364 -23.88 -31.03 -64.51
N LYS A 365 -23.12 -31.71 -63.62
CA LYS A 365 -23.06 -33.10 -63.08
C LYS A 365 -22.78 -33.02 -61.55
N ARG A 366 -23.39 -33.84 -60.66
CA ARG A 366 -23.02 -35.22 -60.23
C ARG A 366 -21.52 -35.47 -59.94
N SER A 367 -21.09 -36.27 -58.95
CA SER A 367 -21.65 -36.82 -57.67
C SER A 367 -20.66 -37.88 -57.12
N LEU A 368 -20.58 -38.13 -55.80
CA LEU A 368 -20.56 -39.46 -55.15
C LEU A 368 -20.48 -39.37 -53.60
N THR A 369 -20.47 -40.50 -52.91
CA THR A 369 -21.00 -40.66 -51.53
C THR A 369 -20.14 -41.53 -50.60
N ASP A 370 -20.57 -41.57 -49.33
CA ASP A 370 -20.42 -42.66 -48.33
C ASP A 370 -19.25 -42.60 -47.33
N SER A 371 -19.19 -43.60 -46.44
CA SER A 371 -18.87 -43.45 -45.01
C SER A 371 -17.82 -44.43 -44.46
N SER A 372 -17.62 -44.42 -43.12
CA SER A 372 -16.92 -45.39 -42.23
C SER A 372 -15.54 -45.01 -41.61
N LEU A 373 -15.23 -45.73 -40.51
CA LEU A 373 -14.01 -45.82 -39.68
C LEU A 373 -13.59 -47.32 -39.66
N PRO A 374 -12.43 -47.79 -39.12
CA PRO A 374 -11.39 -47.11 -38.32
C PRO A 374 -9.91 -47.45 -38.72
N GLU A 375 -8.96 -47.16 -37.81
CA GLU A 375 -7.57 -47.65 -37.61
C GLU A 375 -6.90 -48.67 -38.60
N GLN A 376 -5.64 -48.41 -39.01
CA GLN A 376 -4.43 -49.00 -38.36
C GLN A 376 -3.06 -48.65 -39.02
N ASN A 377 -2.15 -48.11 -38.19
CA ASN A 377 -0.75 -48.53 -37.92
C ASN A 377 0.37 -48.61 -39.00
N ASN A 378 1.62 -48.44 -38.52
CA ASN A 378 2.95 -48.69 -39.13
C ASN A 378 3.41 -47.77 -40.29
N GLN A 379 4.71 -47.48 -40.48
CA GLN A 379 5.91 -47.99 -39.77
C GLN A 379 7.05 -46.95 -39.67
N GLN A 380 7.86 -47.08 -38.61
CA GLN A 380 9.16 -46.41 -38.40
C GLN A 380 10.29 -47.20 -39.10
N PRO A 381 11.55 -46.71 -39.19
CA PRO A 381 12.54 -47.16 -38.18
C PRO A 381 13.73 -46.22 -37.86
N THR A 382 14.01 -46.11 -36.54
CA THR A 382 15.34 -46.22 -35.85
C THR A 382 16.54 -45.31 -36.25
N THR A 383 17.68 -45.23 -35.53
CA THR A 383 18.28 -45.96 -34.36
C THR A 383 19.33 -45.01 -33.70
N THR A 384 19.68 -45.00 -32.41
CA THR A 384 19.19 -45.70 -31.19
C THR A 384 18.85 -44.63 -30.11
N THR A 385 19.36 -44.43 -28.88
CA THR A 385 20.13 -45.12 -27.80
C THR A 385 19.75 -44.33 -26.51
N THR A 386 19.52 -44.77 -25.26
CA THR A 386 19.80 -45.96 -24.40
C THR A 386 21.22 -46.09 -23.84
N GLN A 387 21.50 -46.48 -22.57
CA GLN A 387 20.77 -46.53 -21.27
C GLN A 387 21.82 -46.84 -20.15
N PRO A 388 21.50 -47.11 -18.85
CA PRO A 388 20.24 -47.08 -18.09
C PRO A 388 20.20 -45.84 -17.12
N THR A 389 19.77 -45.76 -15.84
CA THR A 389 19.31 -46.73 -14.79
C THR A 389 18.33 -46.04 -13.80
N ALA A 390 18.18 -46.57 -12.57
CA ALA A 390 17.07 -46.33 -11.65
C ALA A 390 17.44 -45.56 -10.35
N THR A 391 16.49 -44.75 -9.85
CA THR A 391 16.32 -44.50 -8.41
C THR A 391 14.84 -44.29 -8.03
N THR A 392 14.52 -44.65 -6.79
CA THR A 392 13.24 -44.66 -6.06
C THR A 392 12.23 -43.53 -6.35
N GLN A 393 10.94 -43.88 -6.42
CA GLN A 393 9.83 -42.90 -6.34
C GLN A 393 9.74 -42.28 -4.94
N LEU A 394 9.92 -40.97 -4.84
CA LEU A 394 9.60 -40.17 -3.64
C LEU A 394 8.16 -39.64 -3.73
N ILE A 395 7.39 -39.81 -2.66
CA ILE A 395 6.00 -39.32 -2.57
C ILE A 395 6.02 -37.81 -2.32
N THR A 396 5.77 -37.02 -3.37
CA THR A 396 5.78 -35.55 -3.32
C THR A 396 4.47 -34.98 -2.78
N GLN A 397 4.32 -34.95 -1.45
CA GLN A 397 3.24 -34.18 -0.83
C GLN A 397 3.51 -32.66 -0.93
N GLY A 398 2.60 -31.93 -1.57
CA GLY A 398 2.24 -30.57 -1.14
C GLY A 398 3.15 -29.40 -1.53
N ILE A 399 3.85 -29.41 -2.67
CA ILE A 399 4.50 -28.18 -3.18
C ILE A 399 3.42 -27.23 -3.73
N THR A 400 2.82 -26.42 -2.85
CA THR A 400 2.01 -25.27 -3.24
C THR A 400 2.95 -24.15 -3.66
N ALA A 401 2.87 -23.70 -4.91
CA ALA A 401 3.68 -22.58 -5.39
C ALA A 401 3.34 -21.30 -4.60
N SER A 402 4.31 -20.74 -3.86
CA SER A 402 4.17 -19.40 -3.29
C SER A 402 4.12 -18.40 -4.44
N ALA A 403 3.16 -17.48 -4.41
CA ALA A 403 3.23 -16.27 -5.22
C ALA A 403 4.58 -15.56 -5.00
N SER A 404 5.18 -15.06 -6.07
CA SER A 404 6.30 -14.13 -6.00
C SER A 404 5.81 -12.76 -5.54
N SER A 405 6.67 -12.03 -4.83
CA SER A 405 6.43 -10.65 -4.42
C SER A 405 7.60 -9.79 -4.90
N ASN A 406 7.39 -8.48 -5.00
CA ASN A 406 8.51 -7.54 -5.14
C ASN A 406 9.15 -7.21 -3.78
N LEU A 407 8.59 -7.69 -2.66
CA LEU A 407 9.17 -7.52 -1.33
C LEU A 407 10.32 -8.52 -1.10
N VAL A 408 11.46 -8.01 -0.66
CA VAL A 408 12.66 -8.80 -0.33
C VAL A 408 12.95 -8.67 1.17
N TYR A 409 13.17 -9.81 1.82
CA TYR A 409 13.79 -9.89 3.16
C TYR A 409 14.90 -10.93 3.09
N VAL A 410 16.16 -10.49 3.24
CA VAL A 410 17.35 -11.25 2.84
C VAL A 410 18.48 -11.10 3.86
N LEU A 411 19.26 -12.16 4.02
CA LEU A 411 20.41 -12.22 4.92
C LEU A 411 21.72 -12.24 4.12
N GLY A 412 22.79 -11.68 4.67
CA GLY A 412 24.09 -11.67 4.01
C GLY A 412 25.14 -10.83 4.74
N THR A 413 26.04 -10.24 3.97
CA THR A 413 27.03 -9.23 4.38
C THR A 413 26.99 -8.03 3.44
N VAL A 414 27.13 -6.81 3.98
CA VAL A 414 27.22 -5.58 3.17
C VAL A 414 28.61 -5.46 2.57
N ASN A 415 28.69 -4.99 1.33
CA ASN A 415 29.94 -4.59 0.68
C ASN A 415 29.66 -3.49 -0.37
N TYR A 416 30.66 -3.03 -1.12
CA TYR A 416 30.52 -2.00 -2.15
C TYR A 416 31.21 -2.39 -3.46
N ASP A 417 30.84 -1.70 -4.54
CA ASP A 417 31.45 -1.80 -5.87
C ASP A 417 31.45 -0.42 -6.55
N PHE A 418 32.46 -0.14 -7.38
CA PHE A 418 32.62 1.17 -8.03
C PHE A 418 31.82 1.34 -9.32
N GLY A 419 31.41 0.24 -9.97
CA GLY A 419 30.79 0.17 -11.29
C GLY A 419 31.70 0.56 -12.46
N THR A 420 32.58 1.56 -12.29
CA THR A 420 33.50 2.06 -13.32
C THR A 420 34.85 2.51 -12.76
N GLU A 421 35.88 2.42 -13.59
CA GLU A 421 37.27 2.84 -13.31
C GLU A 421 37.34 4.31 -12.90
N ALA A 422 36.60 5.18 -13.59
CA ALA A 422 36.54 6.62 -13.30
C ALA A 422 36.08 6.92 -11.87
N ARG A 423 35.19 6.09 -11.30
CA ARG A 423 34.72 6.29 -9.92
C ARG A 423 35.69 5.73 -8.89
N ARG A 424 36.28 4.56 -9.16
CA ARG A 424 37.37 4.01 -8.33
C ARG A 424 38.56 4.98 -8.27
N ASP A 425 38.91 5.61 -9.38
CA ASP A 425 39.97 6.63 -9.41
C ASP A 425 39.58 7.92 -8.67
N SER A 426 38.29 8.30 -8.68
CA SER A 426 37.79 9.43 -7.87
C SER A 426 38.01 9.18 -6.37
N PHE A 427 37.63 8.01 -5.85
CA PHE A 427 37.92 7.64 -4.45
C PHE A 427 39.43 7.59 -4.18
N LYS A 428 40.22 7.03 -5.10
CA LYS A 428 41.69 6.99 -5.00
C LYS A 428 42.35 8.38 -4.92
N GLN A 429 41.73 9.42 -5.48
CA GLN A 429 42.20 10.81 -5.40
C GLN A 429 41.71 11.55 -4.15
N LEU A 430 40.54 11.17 -3.60
CA LEU A 430 39.88 11.85 -2.48
C LEU A 430 40.20 11.26 -1.10
N MET A 431 40.51 9.96 -1.02
CA MET A 431 40.83 9.28 0.24
C MET A 431 42.17 9.78 0.81
N PRO A 432 42.26 10.03 2.13
CA PRO A 432 43.49 10.47 2.77
C PRO A 432 44.58 9.37 2.77
N PRO A 433 45.87 9.73 2.82
CA PRO A 433 46.95 8.76 2.96
C PRO A 433 46.99 8.16 4.37
N VAL A 434 47.07 6.84 4.45
CA VAL A 434 47.13 6.10 5.72
C VAL A 434 48.58 5.98 6.19
N THR A 435 48.81 6.16 7.49
CA THR A 435 50.15 6.04 8.10
C THR A 435 50.29 4.71 8.83
N VAL A 436 51.11 3.80 8.30
CA VAL A 436 51.37 2.48 8.90
C VAL A 436 52.83 2.41 9.35
N ASN A 437 53.05 2.17 10.65
CA ASN A 437 54.39 2.12 11.27
C ASN A 437 55.28 3.35 10.97
N GLY A 438 54.66 4.53 10.88
CA GLY A 438 55.35 5.80 10.57
C GLY A 438 55.57 6.10 9.09
N ASN A 439 55.28 5.15 8.18
CA ASN A 439 55.34 5.38 6.73
C ASN A 439 53.95 5.75 6.19
N GLN A 440 53.87 6.77 5.33
CA GLN A 440 52.64 7.13 4.63
C GLN A 440 52.47 6.32 3.34
N PHE A 441 51.28 5.78 3.15
CA PHE A 441 50.82 5.11 1.94
C PHE A 441 49.61 5.86 1.37
N PRO A 442 49.39 5.90 0.05
CA PRO A 442 48.16 6.45 -0.51
C PRO A 442 46.96 5.61 -0.05
N GLY A 443 45.80 6.26 0.16
CA GLY A 443 44.56 5.58 0.54
C GLY A 443 44.19 4.50 -0.49
N ASN A 444 43.79 3.32 0.00
CA ASN A 444 43.43 2.18 -0.83
C ASN A 444 41.91 2.05 -0.96
N PRO A 445 41.29 2.39 -2.10
CA PRO A 445 39.85 2.22 -2.29
C PRO A 445 39.40 0.75 -2.35
N ASP A 446 40.32 -0.21 -2.53
CA ASP A 446 40.01 -1.64 -2.47
C ASP A 446 40.08 -2.20 -1.03
N ASP A 447 40.39 -1.35 -0.04
CA ASP A 447 40.36 -1.69 1.38
C ASP A 447 39.04 -1.19 1.99
N ALA A 448 38.23 -2.14 2.47
CA ALA A 448 36.89 -1.84 2.96
C ALA A 448 36.89 -1.04 4.28
N GLY A 449 37.92 -1.18 5.12
CA GLY A 449 38.05 -0.39 6.34
C GLY A 449 38.34 1.07 6.00
N GLN A 450 39.34 1.30 5.14
CA GLN A 450 39.70 2.64 4.67
C GLN A 450 38.55 3.35 3.93
N ILE A 451 37.74 2.60 3.17
CA ILE A 451 36.51 3.13 2.55
C ILE A 451 35.46 3.45 3.61
N SER A 452 35.28 2.61 4.63
CA SER A 452 34.31 2.85 5.69
C SER A 452 34.65 4.08 6.54
N ASP A 453 35.93 4.23 6.92
CA ASP A 453 36.47 5.41 7.61
C ASP A 453 36.29 6.69 6.79
N TYR A 454 36.55 6.59 5.48
CA TYR A 454 36.40 7.73 4.57
C TYR A 454 34.93 8.15 4.43
N ILE A 455 33.99 7.20 4.38
CA ILE A 455 32.55 7.48 4.29
C ILE A 455 32.00 7.99 5.63
N ASP A 456 32.51 7.54 6.77
CA ASP A 456 32.13 8.07 8.09
C ASP A 456 32.25 9.60 8.14
N ALA A 457 33.43 10.09 7.76
CA ALA A 457 33.71 11.52 7.67
C ALA A 457 33.06 12.24 6.47
N ASN A 458 32.58 11.50 5.45
CA ASN A 458 32.11 12.05 4.17
C ASN A 458 30.85 11.33 3.65
N LEU A 459 29.81 11.17 4.50
CA LEU A 459 28.64 10.32 4.22
C LEU A 459 27.94 10.60 2.86
N TYR A 460 28.06 11.82 2.33
CA TYR A 460 27.53 12.16 1.01
C TYR A 460 28.16 11.34 -0.14
N GLU A 461 29.41 10.86 -0.01
CA GLU A 461 30.06 9.97 -0.98
C GLU A 461 29.53 8.52 -0.93
N ALA A 462 28.80 8.13 0.12
CA ALA A 462 28.10 6.84 0.14
C ALA A 462 27.15 6.69 -1.08
N ARG A 463 26.59 7.82 -1.55
CA ARG A 463 25.73 7.89 -2.75
C ARG A 463 26.47 7.63 -4.06
N SER A 464 27.80 7.73 -4.06
CA SER A 464 28.66 7.45 -5.22
C SER A 464 28.87 5.94 -5.43
N LEU A 465 28.90 5.13 -4.37
CA LEU A 465 29.15 3.69 -4.45
C LEU A 465 27.92 2.87 -4.85
N ILE A 466 28.16 1.72 -5.49
CA ILE A 466 27.16 0.66 -5.63
C ILE A 466 27.24 -0.19 -4.36
N TRP A 467 26.35 0.07 -3.40
CA TRP A 467 26.20 -0.82 -2.24
C TRP A 467 25.68 -2.18 -2.70
N THR A 468 26.25 -3.24 -2.15
CA THR A 468 25.93 -4.63 -2.49
C THR A 468 25.58 -5.42 -1.23
N LEU A 469 24.64 -6.34 -1.36
CA LEU A 469 24.43 -7.41 -0.40
C LEU A 469 24.93 -8.71 -0.98
N ASN A 470 25.80 -9.39 -0.22
CA ASN A 470 26.45 -10.61 -0.62
C ASN A 470 25.92 -11.79 0.19
N ILE A 471 25.70 -12.94 -0.46
CA ILE A 471 25.73 -14.22 0.24
C ILE A 471 27.14 -14.75 0.10
N GLU A 472 27.86 -14.78 1.21
CA GLU A 472 29.29 -15.08 1.29
C GLU A 472 30.10 -14.09 0.42
N LEU A 473 30.73 -14.55 -0.67
CA LEU A 473 31.48 -13.70 -1.59
C LEU A 473 30.71 -13.38 -2.89
N THR A 474 29.44 -13.81 -3.00
CA THR A 474 28.63 -13.60 -4.21
C THR A 474 27.68 -12.41 -4.00
N PRO A 475 27.84 -11.28 -4.72
CA PRO A 475 26.87 -10.20 -4.70
C PRO A 475 25.58 -10.64 -5.38
N ILE A 476 24.45 -10.52 -4.67
CA ILE A 476 23.12 -10.95 -5.13
C ILE A 476 22.17 -9.77 -5.38
N TYR A 477 22.36 -8.65 -4.67
CA TYR A 477 21.56 -7.44 -4.83
C TYR A 477 22.42 -6.19 -4.77
N ALA A 478 22.11 -5.22 -5.62
CA ALA A 478 22.55 -3.85 -5.42
C ALA A 478 21.53 -3.12 -4.54
N LEU A 479 21.99 -2.53 -3.45
CA LEU A 479 21.16 -1.81 -2.49
C LEU A 479 21.06 -0.35 -2.91
N GLN A 480 19.84 0.16 -3.06
CA GLN A 480 19.58 1.56 -3.40
C GLN A 480 18.72 2.22 -2.31
N PRO A 481 19.32 2.98 -1.38
CA PRO A 481 18.58 3.84 -0.45
C PRO A 481 17.75 4.90 -1.21
N VAL A 482 16.49 5.08 -0.81
CA VAL A 482 15.55 6.03 -1.42
C VAL A 482 14.59 6.65 -0.40
N GLY A 483 14.05 7.82 -0.73
CA GLY A 483 13.08 8.54 0.11
C GLY A 483 13.74 9.45 1.15
N ALA A 484 12.96 9.91 2.13
CA ALA A 484 13.43 10.84 3.16
C ALA A 484 14.54 10.24 4.05
N PHE A 485 14.45 8.95 4.35
CA PHE A 485 15.39 8.22 5.20
C PHE A 485 16.66 7.73 4.45
N ALA A 486 16.92 8.23 3.23
CA ALA A 486 18.03 7.72 2.41
C ALA A 486 19.39 7.85 3.11
N ASP A 487 19.63 8.94 3.82
CA ASP A 487 20.92 9.19 4.48
C ASP A 487 21.09 8.37 5.77
N GLU A 488 20.04 8.18 6.58
CA GLU A 488 20.01 7.22 7.70
C GLU A 488 20.32 5.79 7.23
N ILE A 489 19.86 5.42 6.03
CA ILE A 489 20.14 4.11 5.43
C ILE A 489 21.59 4.03 4.94
N TYR A 490 22.15 5.08 4.36
CA TYR A 490 23.58 5.11 4.00
C TYR A 490 24.49 5.02 5.25
N GLU A 491 24.12 5.73 6.32
CA GLU A 491 24.76 5.64 7.64
C GLU A 491 24.67 4.21 8.19
N THR A 492 23.48 3.59 8.15
CA THR A 492 23.32 2.19 8.56
C THR A 492 24.16 1.23 7.70
N LEU A 493 24.27 1.46 6.39
CA LEU A 493 25.08 0.63 5.49
C LEU A 493 26.59 0.80 5.72
N GLN A 494 27.05 2.02 6.04
CA GLN A 494 28.44 2.27 6.42
C GLN A 494 28.77 1.63 7.78
N ASN A 495 27.90 1.74 8.79
CA ASN A 495 28.09 1.06 10.07
C ASN A 495 28.14 -0.47 9.90
N MET A 496 27.31 -1.03 9.00
CA MET A 496 27.36 -2.44 8.62
C MET A 496 28.63 -2.84 7.85
N LEU A 497 29.29 -1.91 7.16
CA LEU A 497 30.57 -2.14 6.49
C LEU A 497 31.72 -2.10 7.50
N ALA A 498 31.76 -1.09 8.37
CA ALA A 498 32.74 -0.93 9.46
C ALA A 498 32.80 -2.19 10.32
N GLY A 499 31.66 -2.58 10.90
CA GLY A 499 31.57 -3.79 11.73
C GLY A 499 31.89 -5.09 10.96
N ALA A 500 31.71 -5.15 9.64
CA ALA A 500 32.11 -6.30 8.84
C ALA A 500 33.63 -6.37 8.58
N THR A 501 34.36 -5.25 8.76
CA THR A 501 35.82 -5.17 8.66
C THR A 501 36.55 -5.34 9.99
N GLU A 502 35.82 -5.25 11.11
CA GLU A 502 36.37 -5.39 12.46
C GLU A 502 36.96 -6.77 12.79
N ALA A 503 37.80 -6.81 13.82
CA ALA A 503 38.35 -8.05 14.36
C ALA A 503 37.23 -8.93 14.95
N LYS A 504 37.33 -10.27 14.82
CA LYS A 504 36.25 -11.22 15.20
C LYS A 504 35.95 -11.30 16.70
N ASP A 505 36.82 -10.71 17.49
CA ASP A 505 36.83 -10.56 18.93
C ASP A 505 36.53 -9.11 19.39
N HIS A 506 36.36 -8.17 18.44
CA HIS A 506 35.86 -6.82 18.72
C HIS A 506 34.35 -6.83 19.03
N GLU A 507 33.88 -5.87 19.83
CA GLU A 507 32.47 -5.81 20.24
C GLU A 507 31.53 -5.38 19.09
N ASP A 508 31.98 -4.44 18.25
CA ASP A 508 31.24 -3.97 17.06
C ASP A 508 31.30 -4.93 15.85
N TYR A 509 31.85 -6.14 15.99
CA TYR A 509 31.97 -7.06 14.86
C TYR A 509 30.60 -7.53 14.34
N ILE A 510 30.31 -7.27 13.07
CA ILE A 510 29.08 -7.65 12.37
C ILE A 510 29.39 -8.81 11.43
N GLU A 511 29.11 -10.03 11.89
CA GLU A 511 29.30 -11.23 11.07
C GLU A 511 28.15 -11.41 10.05
N ARG A 512 26.94 -10.96 10.37
CA ARG A 512 25.73 -11.11 9.53
C ARG A 512 24.85 -9.87 9.58
N VAL A 513 24.18 -9.58 8.46
CA VAL A 513 23.09 -8.59 8.41
C VAL A 513 21.79 -9.19 7.89
N SER A 514 20.66 -8.56 8.24
CA SER A 514 19.44 -8.61 7.43
C SER A 514 19.22 -7.30 6.70
N ILE A 515 18.69 -7.35 5.48
CA ILE A 515 18.26 -6.18 4.70
C ILE A 515 16.83 -6.39 4.22
N THR A 516 16.04 -5.32 4.22
CA THR A 516 14.66 -5.29 3.69
C THR A 516 14.56 -4.30 2.54
N GLY A 517 13.74 -4.59 1.55
CA GLY A 517 13.60 -3.69 0.41
C GLY A 517 12.63 -4.18 -0.66
N ARG A 518 12.49 -3.39 -1.73
CA ARG A 518 11.67 -3.74 -2.89
C ARG A 518 12.53 -4.03 -4.10
N LEU A 519 12.46 -5.26 -4.61
CA LEU A 519 13.05 -5.68 -5.87
C LEU A 519 12.47 -4.84 -7.02
N THR A 520 13.34 -4.25 -7.81
CA THR A 520 12.94 -3.45 -8.98
C THR A 520 13.18 -4.21 -10.28
N LYS A 521 12.64 -3.68 -11.39
CA LYS A 521 12.99 -4.13 -12.74
C LYS A 521 14.35 -3.58 -13.23
N LYS A 522 15.07 -2.80 -12.40
CA LYS A 522 16.41 -2.30 -12.73
C LYS A 522 17.46 -3.34 -12.34
N THR A 523 18.47 -3.47 -13.18
CA THR A 523 19.73 -4.13 -12.85
C THR A 523 20.86 -3.11 -12.88
N ILE A 524 21.97 -3.42 -12.23
CA ILE A 524 23.22 -2.66 -12.35
C ILE A 524 24.35 -3.62 -12.74
N LYS A 525 25.33 -3.09 -13.49
CA LYS A 525 26.56 -3.80 -13.83
C LYS A 525 27.63 -3.40 -12.81
N LEU A 526 28.22 -4.39 -12.15
CA LEU A 526 29.35 -4.24 -11.24
C LEU A 526 30.66 -4.04 -12.02
N PHE A 527 31.70 -3.59 -11.32
CA PHE A 527 33.07 -3.46 -11.85
C PHE A 527 33.59 -4.79 -12.42
N SER A 528 33.25 -5.93 -11.80
CA SER A 528 33.54 -7.29 -12.27
C SER A 528 32.86 -7.66 -13.60
N GLY A 529 31.91 -6.85 -14.07
CA GLY A 529 31.08 -7.13 -15.23
C GLY A 529 29.81 -7.92 -14.94
N GLN A 530 29.66 -8.47 -13.72
CA GLN A 530 28.45 -9.14 -13.27
C GLN A 530 27.25 -8.17 -13.27
N ILE A 531 26.07 -8.64 -13.67
CA ILE A 531 24.83 -7.86 -13.65
C ILE A 531 23.94 -8.40 -12.53
N ILE A 532 23.54 -7.54 -11.60
CA ILE A 532 22.70 -7.90 -10.45
C ILE A 532 21.44 -7.02 -10.36
N PRO A 533 20.31 -7.53 -9.82
CA PRO A 533 19.09 -6.75 -9.64
C PRO A 533 19.22 -5.70 -8.52
N VAL A 534 18.53 -4.57 -8.68
CA VAL A 534 18.51 -3.46 -7.72
C VAL A 534 17.32 -3.57 -6.78
N VAL A 535 17.58 -3.49 -5.48
CA VAL A 535 16.61 -3.46 -4.38
C VAL A 535 16.56 -2.05 -3.79
N LYS A 536 15.39 -1.40 -3.85
CA LYS A 536 15.15 -0.10 -3.18
C LYS A 536 14.96 -0.33 -1.67
N ILE A 537 15.75 0.35 -0.84
CA ILE A 537 15.56 0.40 0.63
C ILE A 537 14.88 1.74 1.00
N TYR A 538 13.83 1.69 1.80
CA TYR A 538 12.96 2.85 2.10
C TYR A 538 12.97 3.30 3.58
N SER A 539 13.60 2.53 4.47
CA SER A 539 13.68 2.80 5.91
C SER A 539 14.80 1.93 6.50
N PRO A 540 15.54 2.38 7.54
CA PRO A 540 16.50 1.53 8.24
C PRO A 540 15.84 0.41 9.07
N ARG A 541 14.52 0.41 9.22
CA ARG A 541 13.80 -0.66 9.94
C ARG A 541 14.03 -2.03 9.28
N GLY A 542 14.42 -3.01 10.10
CA GLY A 542 14.77 -4.36 9.65
C GLY A 542 16.17 -4.50 9.06
N MET A 543 16.94 -3.41 8.99
CA MET A 543 18.38 -3.49 8.88
C MET A 543 18.93 -3.77 10.28
N TYR A 544 19.49 -4.96 10.46
CA TYR A 544 20.08 -5.41 11.72
C TYR A 544 21.44 -6.04 11.41
N GLY A 545 22.44 -5.76 12.24
CA GLY A 545 23.72 -6.46 12.26
C GLY A 545 23.84 -7.35 13.49
N TRP A 546 24.58 -8.45 13.40
CA TRP A 546 24.81 -9.38 14.51
C TRP A 546 26.23 -9.92 14.57
N THR A 547 26.81 -9.90 15.77
CA THR A 547 27.94 -10.76 16.17
C THR A 547 27.39 -12.10 16.64
N VAL A 548 27.96 -13.23 16.19
CA VAL A 548 27.54 -14.54 16.71
C VAL A 548 27.96 -14.73 18.17
N ASN A 549 29.08 -14.13 18.60
CA ASN A 549 29.59 -14.28 19.97
C ASN A 549 28.67 -13.58 21.00
N THR A 550 28.39 -12.28 20.83
CA THR A 550 27.60 -11.47 21.79
C THR A 550 26.19 -12.03 22.03
N LEU A 551 25.57 -12.63 21.00
CA LEU A 551 24.29 -13.32 21.11
C LEU A 551 24.36 -14.61 21.94
N ILE A 552 25.47 -15.36 21.84
CA ILE A 552 25.71 -16.54 22.68
C ILE A 552 25.97 -16.12 24.13
N ASP A 553 26.77 -15.08 24.36
CA ASP A 553 27.04 -14.57 25.70
C ASP A 553 25.76 -14.07 26.39
N SER A 554 24.92 -13.32 25.67
CA SER A 554 23.59 -12.91 26.14
C SER A 554 22.66 -14.11 26.41
N ALA A 555 22.72 -15.15 25.58
CA ALA A 555 21.94 -16.37 25.79
C ALA A 555 22.43 -17.19 26.99
N LEU A 556 23.75 -17.26 27.24
CA LEU A 556 24.32 -17.91 28.42
C LEU A 556 23.89 -17.19 29.70
N GLN A 557 23.95 -15.86 29.74
CA GLN A 557 23.46 -15.05 30.88
C GLN A 557 21.98 -15.28 31.19
N SER A 558 21.16 -15.68 30.21
CA SER A 558 19.73 -15.97 30.41
C SER A 558 19.44 -17.35 31.00
N VAL A 559 20.39 -18.29 30.99
CA VAL A 559 20.22 -19.63 31.55
C VAL A 559 20.56 -19.59 33.04
N ASN A 560 19.52 -19.44 33.87
CA ASN A 560 19.63 -19.25 35.31
C ASN A 560 19.96 -20.55 36.08
N VAL A 561 21.09 -21.16 35.74
CA VAL A 561 21.64 -22.41 36.31
C VAL A 561 23.08 -22.15 36.76
N GLU A 562 23.50 -22.76 37.87
CA GLU A 562 24.91 -22.79 38.28
C GLU A 562 25.69 -23.72 37.34
N ILE A 563 26.09 -23.19 36.18
CA ILE A 563 26.79 -23.91 35.12
C ILE A 563 28.29 -24.00 35.46
N GLU A 564 28.83 -25.21 35.58
CA GLU A 564 30.28 -25.41 35.67
C GLU A 564 30.98 -24.94 34.39
N GLU A 565 32.17 -24.35 34.51
CA GLU A 565 32.90 -23.68 33.41
C GLU A 565 33.01 -24.55 32.14
N ALA A 566 33.35 -25.84 32.30
CA ALA A 566 33.44 -26.80 31.20
C ALA A 566 32.08 -27.13 30.53
N GLN A 567 30.97 -27.05 31.28
CA GLN A 567 29.62 -27.21 30.75
C GLN A 567 29.16 -25.94 30.02
N GLY A 568 29.62 -24.76 30.47
CA GLY A 568 29.43 -23.48 29.78
C GLY A 568 30.04 -23.48 28.38
N ASP A 569 31.27 -23.99 28.23
CA ASP A 569 31.93 -24.12 26.92
C ASP A 569 31.21 -25.12 25.99
N ALA A 570 30.68 -26.22 26.53
CA ALA A 570 29.87 -27.16 25.74
C ALA A 570 28.59 -26.50 25.20
N ILE A 571 27.87 -25.73 26.04
CA ILE A 571 26.68 -24.97 25.65
C ILE A 571 27.04 -23.86 24.65
N ARG A 572 28.13 -23.11 24.88
CA ARG A 572 28.67 -22.09 23.96
C ARG A 572 28.93 -22.69 22.58
N LYS A 573 29.58 -23.85 22.51
CA LYS A 573 29.90 -24.56 21.27
C LYS A 573 28.63 -25.04 20.53
N SER A 574 27.67 -25.61 21.25
CA SER A 574 26.42 -26.09 20.65
C SER A 574 25.51 -24.95 20.17
N LEU A 575 25.39 -23.86 20.94
CA LEU A 575 24.71 -22.63 20.50
C LEU A 575 25.37 -22.05 19.24
N LYS A 576 26.72 -22.02 19.17
CA LYS A 576 27.44 -21.54 17.98
C LYS A 576 27.16 -22.41 16.75
N SER A 577 27.19 -23.73 16.92
CA SER A 577 26.83 -24.70 15.88
C SER A 577 25.38 -24.48 15.39
N PHE A 578 24.42 -24.37 16.32
CA PHE A 578 23.01 -24.12 16.02
C PHE A 578 22.78 -22.81 15.25
N LEU A 579 23.36 -21.70 15.70
CA LEU A 579 23.21 -20.39 15.03
C LEU A 579 23.88 -20.38 13.64
N GLN A 580 24.99 -21.10 13.48
CA GLN A 580 25.59 -21.34 12.16
C GLN A 580 24.66 -22.16 11.27
N HIS A 581 24.19 -23.33 11.72
CA HIS A 581 23.25 -24.15 10.96
C HIS A 581 22.00 -23.38 10.55
N ILE A 582 21.39 -22.59 11.43
CA ILE A 582 20.24 -21.74 11.06
C ILE A 582 20.58 -20.72 9.96
N TYR A 583 21.75 -20.08 10.00
CA TYR A 583 22.13 -19.19 8.91
C TYR A 583 22.34 -19.98 7.61
N TYR A 584 23.12 -21.06 7.62
CA TYR A 584 23.49 -21.80 6.41
C TYR A 584 22.32 -22.58 5.79
N ASP A 585 21.41 -23.14 6.61
CA ASP A 585 20.27 -23.95 6.18
C ASP A 585 19.06 -23.09 5.75
N LEU A 586 18.85 -21.91 6.37
CA LEU A 586 17.66 -21.08 6.09
C LEU A 586 17.92 -19.96 5.07
N ARG A 587 19.15 -19.48 4.92
CA ARG A 587 19.48 -18.35 4.02
C ARG A 587 19.08 -18.64 2.57
N ASN A 588 18.48 -17.64 1.94
CA ASN A 588 18.01 -17.73 0.56
C ASN A 588 17.84 -16.32 -0.04
N LEU A 589 17.48 -16.22 -1.33
CA LEU A 589 17.33 -14.94 -2.05
C LEU A 589 16.22 -14.01 -1.51
N GLY A 590 15.32 -14.49 -0.64
CA GLY A 590 14.37 -13.65 0.08
C GLY A 590 13.20 -13.11 -0.74
N GLN A 591 12.92 -13.66 -1.93
CA GLN A 591 11.93 -13.10 -2.87
C GLN A 591 10.52 -13.69 -2.70
N SER A 592 10.38 -15.02 -2.58
CA SER A 592 9.07 -15.61 -2.32
C SER A 592 8.63 -15.40 -0.87
N ASN A 593 7.36 -15.64 -0.57
CA ASN A 593 6.83 -15.44 0.78
C ASN A 593 7.44 -16.46 1.77
N ARG A 594 7.63 -17.71 1.31
CA ARG A 594 8.32 -18.76 2.06
C ARG A 594 9.79 -18.41 2.34
N ASP A 595 10.44 -17.82 1.34
CA ASP A 595 11.84 -17.39 1.39
C ASP A 595 12.05 -16.26 2.42
N ARG A 596 11.18 -15.24 2.41
CA ARG A 596 11.15 -14.21 3.46
C ARG A 596 10.88 -14.79 4.84
N ALA A 597 9.96 -15.75 4.96
CA ALA A 597 9.64 -16.37 6.25
C ALA A 597 10.82 -17.19 6.80
N LEU A 598 11.58 -17.89 5.94
CA LEU A 598 12.82 -18.59 6.29
C LEU A 598 13.91 -17.62 6.77
N ASN A 599 14.20 -16.58 5.98
CA ASN A 599 15.21 -15.58 6.34
C ASN A 599 14.84 -14.84 7.64
N PHE A 600 13.58 -14.45 7.82
CA PHE A 600 13.12 -13.81 9.06
C PHE A 600 13.05 -14.79 10.25
N ALA A 601 12.86 -16.09 10.01
CA ALA A 601 12.95 -17.09 11.08
C ALA A 601 14.37 -17.24 11.62
N ALA A 602 15.41 -17.11 10.78
CA ALA A 602 16.78 -17.06 11.25
C ALA A 602 17.03 -15.80 12.11
N THR A 603 16.59 -14.63 11.65
CA THR A 603 16.61 -13.39 12.45
C THR A 603 15.88 -13.54 13.79
N ASN A 604 14.69 -14.13 13.78
CA ASN A 604 13.94 -14.44 15.01
C ASN A 604 14.69 -15.43 15.91
N ALA A 605 15.41 -16.41 15.36
CA ALA A 605 16.18 -17.37 16.16
C ALA A 605 17.38 -16.69 16.83
N PHE A 606 18.10 -15.80 16.15
CA PHE A 606 19.14 -14.95 16.74
C PHE A 606 18.55 -14.10 17.90
N GLN A 607 17.42 -13.43 17.68
CA GLN A 607 16.75 -12.62 18.72
C GLN A 607 16.13 -13.45 19.86
N ALA A 608 15.72 -14.69 19.59
CA ALA A 608 15.11 -15.60 20.56
C ALA A 608 16.09 -16.65 21.14
N THR A 609 17.41 -16.44 21.01
CA THR A 609 18.43 -17.42 21.45
C THR A 609 18.23 -17.82 22.92
N ALA A 610 17.84 -16.87 23.79
CA ALA A 610 17.51 -17.11 25.21
C ALA A 610 16.30 -18.04 25.45
N THR A 611 15.40 -18.21 24.48
CA THR A 611 14.29 -19.19 24.55
C THR A 611 14.71 -20.59 24.10
N ILE A 612 15.78 -20.67 23.31
CA ILE A 612 16.28 -21.89 22.66
C ILE A 612 17.43 -22.51 23.47
N SER A 613 18.20 -21.68 24.20
CA SER A 613 19.27 -22.11 25.10
C SER A 613 18.80 -23.12 26.16
N GLU A 614 17.52 -23.11 26.55
CA GLU A 614 16.90 -24.16 27.38
C GLU A 614 17.10 -25.57 26.78
N ALA A 615 16.82 -25.77 25.49
CA ALA A 615 16.98 -27.06 24.83
C ALA A 615 18.46 -27.45 24.67
N VAL A 616 19.33 -26.48 24.40
CA VAL A 616 20.77 -26.72 24.22
C VAL A 616 21.45 -27.06 25.57
N ALA A 617 21.10 -26.36 26.65
CA ALA A 617 21.52 -26.69 28.02
C ALA A 617 21.01 -28.06 28.49
N LEU A 618 19.88 -28.51 27.95
CA LEU A 618 19.33 -29.86 28.14
C LEU A 618 20.00 -30.94 27.27
N GLY A 619 21.08 -30.62 26.55
CA GLY A 619 21.85 -31.55 25.72
C GLY A 619 21.24 -31.82 24.33
N MET A 620 20.32 -30.99 23.86
CA MET A 620 19.63 -31.22 22.58
C MET A 620 20.29 -30.44 21.43
N GLU A 621 20.45 -31.10 20.29
CA GLU A 621 21.06 -30.55 19.07
C GLU A 621 20.02 -30.25 17.97
N TRP A 622 20.44 -29.47 16.97
CA TRP A 622 19.65 -29.12 15.78
C TRP A 622 19.26 -30.37 14.97
N HIS A 623 17.97 -30.53 14.67
CA HIS A 623 17.47 -31.64 13.84
C HIS A 623 17.02 -31.19 12.44
N SER A 624 16.15 -30.19 12.36
CA SER A 624 15.53 -29.78 11.09
C SER A 624 14.63 -28.54 11.22
N VAL A 625 14.49 -27.79 10.13
CA VAL A 625 13.38 -26.85 9.94
C VAL A 625 12.20 -27.50 9.22
N GLU A 626 10.98 -27.14 9.61
CA GLU A 626 9.76 -27.30 8.80
C GLU A 626 9.11 -25.94 8.60
N VAL A 627 8.59 -25.67 7.39
CA VAL A 627 7.94 -24.40 7.05
C VAL A 627 6.65 -24.68 6.28
N GLU A 628 5.53 -24.35 6.90
CA GLU A 628 4.18 -24.50 6.34
C GLU A 628 3.42 -23.17 6.37
N LYS A 629 2.38 -23.03 5.56
CA LYS A 629 1.51 -21.84 5.62
C LYS A 629 0.66 -21.92 6.89
N SER A 630 0.67 -20.86 7.70
CA SER A 630 -0.02 -20.86 8.99
C SER A 630 -1.54 -20.82 8.80
N PRO A 631 -2.33 -21.62 9.54
CA PRO A 631 -3.77 -21.43 9.65
C PRO A 631 -4.12 -20.26 10.59
N PHE A 632 -3.17 -19.75 11.39
CA PHE A 632 -3.37 -18.70 12.39
C PHE A 632 -3.11 -17.30 11.82
N CYS A 633 -3.76 -16.99 10.69
CA CYS A 633 -3.62 -15.71 9.98
C CYS A 633 -4.85 -14.81 10.13
N ARG A 634 -4.62 -13.49 10.09
CA ARG A 634 -5.69 -12.52 9.80
C ARG A 634 -6.06 -12.59 8.32
N LEU A 635 -7.24 -12.10 7.95
CA LEU A 635 -7.58 -11.94 6.54
C LEU A 635 -6.59 -10.96 5.88
N HIS A 636 -6.13 -11.27 4.67
CA HIS A 636 -5.06 -10.58 3.92
C HIS A 636 -3.62 -10.67 4.48
N SER A 637 -3.40 -11.28 5.66
CA SER A 637 -2.05 -11.68 6.10
C SER A 637 -1.47 -12.79 5.23
N ASN A 638 -0.15 -12.94 5.23
CA ASN A 638 0.59 -13.99 4.54
C ASN A 638 1.55 -14.68 5.51
N CYS A 639 0.99 -15.37 6.51
CA CYS A 639 1.77 -15.96 7.59
C CYS A 639 2.15 -17.44 7.38
N TRP A 640 3.31 -17.77 7.93
CA TRP A 640 3.97 -19.07 7.83
C TRP A 640 4.34 -19.55 9.24
N ASP A 641 4.05 -20.80 9.54
CA ASP A 641 4.50 -21.47 10.76
C ASP A 641 5.86 -22.11 10.46
N VAL A 642 6.92 -21.54 11.05
CA VAL A 642 8.29 -22.06 10.99
C VAL A 642 8.58 -22.82 12.27
N LYS A 643 8.84 -24.12 12.15
CA LYS A 643 9.07 -25.08 13.24
C LYS A 643 10.55 -25.48 13.25
N LEU A 644 11.29 -25.03 14.26
CA LEU A 644 12.62 -25.51 14.58
C LEU A 644 12.50 -26.79 15.41
N LYS A 645 13.14 -27.89 14.99
CA LYS A 645 13.16 -29.15 15.75
C LYS A 645 14.54 -29.43 16.33
N PHE A 646 14.55 -29.90 17.57
CA PHE A 646 15.74 -30.34 18.30
C PHE A 646 15.57 -31.79 18.75
N PHE A 647 16.66 -32.54 18.78
CA PHE A 647 16.70 -33.93 19.22
C PHE A 647 17.83 -34.15 20.22
N ASP A 648 17.75 -35.24 20.97
CA ASP A 648 18.83 -35.67 21.86
C ASP A 648 19.69 -36.72 21.11
N PRO A 649 20.99 -36.47 20.90
CA PRO A 649 21.86 -37.37 20.17
C PRO A 649 22.29 -38.60 21.01
N GLU A 650 22.33 -38.49 22.34
CA GLU A 650 22.74 -39.58 23.24
C GLU A 650 21.55 -40.49 23.57
N ASN A 651 20.37 -39.89 23.80
CA ASN A 651 19.15 -40.60 24.15
C ASN A 651 18.10 -40.50 23.03
N SER A 652 18.25 -41.34 22.02
CA SER A 652 17.30 -41.41 20.89
C SER A 652 15.87 -41.87 21.24
N LEU A 653 15.56 -42.16 22.51
CA LEU A 653 14.18 -42.40 23.00
C LEU A 653 13.52 -41.14 23.57
N ARG A 654 14.28 -40.06 23.81
CA ARG A 654 13.76 -38.78 24.32
C ARG A 654 12.93 -38.09 23.24
N ALA A 655 11.83 -37.46 23.66
CA ALA A 655 10.96 -36.70 22.77
C ALA A 655 11.69 -35.49 22.16
N LYS A 656 11.42 -35.20 20.87
CA LYS A 656 12.00 -34.05 20.18
C LYS A 656 11.35 -32.77 20.68
N LYS A 657 12.14 -31.74 21.01
CA LYS A 657 11.62 -30.41 21.37
C LYS A 657 11.39 -29.62 20.09
N VAL A 658 10.22 -29.01 19.94
CA VAL A 658 9.84 -28.20 18.78
C VAL A 658 9.58 -26.78 19.25
N TYR A 659 10.16 -25.79 18.56
CA TYR A 659 9.87 -24.36 18.74
C TYR A 659 9.22 -23.83 17.47
N ARG A 660 8.08 -23.15 17.60
CA ARG A 660 7.33 -22.58 16.47
C ARG A 660 7.26 -21.07 16.55
N PHE A 661 7.66 -20.43 15.46
CA PHE A 661 7.43 -19.04 15.14
C PHE A 661 6.28 -18.99 14.13
N THR A 662 5.26 -18.17 14.37
CA THR A 662 4.30 -17.79 13.33
C THR A 662 4.72 -16.43 12.81
N ILE A 663 5.07 -16.33 11.53
CA ILE A 663 5.68 -15.13 10.92
C ILE A 663 4.78 -14.65 9.80
N ASP A 664 4.26 -13.42 9.89
CA ASP A 664 3.58 -12.77 8.78
C ASP A 664 4.60 -12.07 7.88
N VAL A 665 4.53 -12.33 6.56
CA VAL A 665 5.39 -11.69 5.55
C VAL A 665 4.60 -10.83 4.55
N SER A 666 3.36 -10.43 4.87
CA SER A 666 2.55 -9.56 4.01
C SER A 666 3.25 -8.24 3.68
N ASP A 667 3.95 -7.67 4.66
CA ASP A 667 4.57 -6.35 4.59
C ASP A 667 6.06 -6.40 4.24
N LEU A 668 6.62 -5.23 3.91
CA LEU A 668 8.06 -5.03 3.67
C LEU A 668 8.92 -5.49 4.87
N MET A 669 8.39 -5.24 6.07
CA MET A 669 8.88 -5.77 7.32
C MET A 669 8.04 -6.98 7.73
N PRO A 670 8.59 -8.20 7.71
CA PRO A 670 7.93 -9.33 8.35
C PRO A 670 7.75 -9.10 9.85
N VAL A 671 6.76 -9.75 10.46
CA VAL A 671 6.45 -9.62 11.90
C VAL A 671 6.09 -10.96 12.53
N THR A 672 6.51 -11.16 13.77
CA THR A 672 6.20 -12.36 14.56
C THR A 672 4.81 -12.23 15.20
N LEU A 673 3.94 -13.21 14.97
CA LEU A 673 2.58 -13.24 15.50
C LEU A 673 2.54 -13.97 16.85
N GLY A 674 2.67 -13.19 17.93
CA GLY A 674 2.65 -13.68 19.31
C GLY A 674 3.99 -14.24 19.77
N THR A 675 3.98 -14.88 20.95
CA THR A 675 5.19 -15.49 21.52
C THR A 675 5.57 -16.78 20.81
N VAL A 676 6.86 -17.10 20.80
CA VAL A 676 7.36 -18.44 20.42
C VAL A 676 6.61 -19.50 21.21
N ARG A 677 6.19 -20.59 20.56
CA ARG A 677 5.52 -21.72 21.20
C ARG A 677 6.45 -22.91 21.20
N SER A 678 6.65 -23.57 22.34
CA SER A 678 7.44 -24.79 22.43
C SER A 678 6.63 -25.96 23.01
N TRP A 679 6.92 -27.16 22.51
CA TRP A 679 6.34 -28.41 23.02
C TRP A 679 7.24 -29.59 22.67
N SER A 680 6.98 -30.74 23.29
CA SER A 680 7.68 -32.00 22.98
C SER A 680 6.83 -32.88 22.07
N VAL A 681 7.45 -33.54 21.09
CA VAL A 681 6.81 -34.46 20.14
C VAL A 681 7.43 -35.85 20.28
N PRO A 682 6.62 -36.93 20.26
CA PRO A 682 7.12 -38.30 20.13
C PRO A 682 8.02 -38.50 18.89
N LYS A 683 8.74 -39.62 18.85
CA LYS A 683 9.78 -39.91 17.85
C LYS A 683 9.25 -40.02 16.42
#